data_AF-A0A2Z4AAN8-F1
#
_entry.id   AF-A0A2Z4AAN8-F1
#
_cell.length_a   1.000
_cell.length_b   1.000
_cell.length_c   1.000
_cell.angle_alpha   90.00
_cell.angle_beta   90.00
_cell.angle_gamma   90.00
#
_symmetry.space_group_name_H-M   'P 1'
#
loop_
_entity.id
_entity.type
_entity.pdbx_description
1 polymer ?
#
loop_
_entity_poly.entity_id
_entity_poly.type
_entity_poly.pdbx_seq_one_letter_code
_entity_poly.pdbx_strand_id
1 'polypeptide(L)'
;MIRRKLRAYLETGFVLLLFVASWVLLATLFSIGGNKGAPPLEDLSSNGWEASGLDQVAQDKGPVIWQDVDYTLGSNADWYPRNESPLLAELVARGELPHVDERVGEEPVVLKGVEGIGKYGGTWYSASTSFRRIAGMLEDTMCGPNLLRWSPMGYPLVPHIAKKVEVNDGNREYIIHLRKGMRWSDGHPYTADDILFFVDREAYEPEVGMQNSAQNLLIYRGKRAEVEKLDDLKVRIRFDAPNGLFRERLATWRGLPFCNTPAHYLKQYHPVDGNAKVIETTMKRYGMPSRRALYFFMKDPHNTEHPRLWPWLFRGYKANPPLSFVRNPYYFAVDTNGNQLPYIDRLFFDQKQKDLIGVAAAHGEFSYQSTNIGFGQFTLLMSDRNRGGYKVRQWFSTAGGSFVICFNLNHRIEESKPESRFKKKYLNNKIFRRALSVAINRPAIIHSLYAGITEPSQAAPPPDSPFFEPSLNHAFIKYDPSVANRLLDEIGLDKRDVDGFRTFPDGSSMHFFLDSPDHAAFPRGLLEFVAEDWAEVGVRVTPRQRAQRLFTLTYYSSLGDMLLGGGPIDFLPLINPQNYVPVLTSSFAPNYGKWMGRGGLFGSAEALLPGAEEPPPGHPVRRAMELYDEALQKSSLLEQVEIFRDVLKIAADNLWSINISTPAPVLAVVSNDMKNVPHRMRAGWEFLSPSNAGVETFYFSRSRDSPGAIKQIQQDILDPTPIYGKSDDSQTRVGDGGSNGGRIIAWIIKFLFITIIAGFVLMVCFRHPFVVRRLALIVPTLLVISVLIFVVIELPPGDLLDTYIANVEESGRVTGEQEIQDIKEMFLLDQPAYYRYLHWFGFRWFLTFKGEDRGLLQGNLGRSMYNFSSVNDLVGDRLLLTLCIGLSTVLFTWLMALPIGTYSAVRQYSLGDYFASLIVFFGMSMPNFLLALLLMYAGTKFFGIQVTGLFSPEFAGQPEWTISKAKDLLMHLWLPVLVVGIGGTGQMIRIMRANLLDELKKPYVMTARAKGVRPIKLILKYPVRLALNPFVSGLGTLFPQLISGGTIVALVLSLPTVGPLLLEGLMREDMYLAGSMLLILSLLSVVGTLISDLLLLVLDPRIRMEEAGSR
;
A
#
# COMPACT_ATOMS: atom_id res chain seq x y z
N MET A 1 -0.64 -65.24 12.08
CA MET A 1 -0.27 -64.20 11.08
C MET A 1 -1.48 -63.39 10.60
N ILE A 2 -2.61 -64.03 10.24
CA ILE A 2 -3.85 -63.34 9.79
C ILE A 2 -4.46 -62.42 10.85
N ARG A 3 -4.54 -62.82 12.14
CA ARG A 3 -5.01 -61.94 13.23
C ARG A 3 -4.17 -60.67 13.44
N ARG A 4 -2.87 -60.69 13.09
CA ARG A 4 -1.96 -59.55 13.25
C ARG A 4 -2.09 -58.56 12.09
N LYS A 5 -2.38 -59.05 10.87
CA LYS A 5 -2.77 -58.22 9.73
C LYS A 5 -4.19 -57.65 9.90
N LEU A 6 -5.15 -58.42 10.42
CA LEU A 6 -6.51 -57.93 10.67
C LEU A 6 -6.55 -56.80 11.70
N ARG A 7 -5.72 -56.88 12.75
CA ARG A 7 -5.61 -55.82 13.77
C ARG A 7 -4.98 -54.54 13.19
N ALA A 8 -3.99 -54.66 12.31
CA ALA A 8 -3.43 -53.52 11.60
C ALA A 8 -4.47 -52.87 10.67
N TYR A 9 -5.23 -53.65 9.89
CA TYR A 9 -6.30 -53.11 9.04
C TYR A 9 -7.46 -52.48 9.84
N LEU A 10 -7.81 -53.02 11.00
CA LEU A 10 -8.80 -52.44 11.91
C LEU A 10 -8.29 -51.15 12.56
N GLU A 11 -7.00 -51.07 12.92
CA GLU A 11 -6.39 -49.84 13.45
C GLU A 11 -6.29 -48.74 12.39
N THR A 12 -5.88 -49.06 11.15
CA THR A 12 -5.86 -48.09 10.05
C THR A 12 -7.28 -47.68 9.65
N GLY A 13 -8.23 -48.62 9.64
CA GLY A 13 -9.64 -48.35 9.35
C GLY A 13 -10.31 -47.49 10.43
N PHE A 14 -9.95 -47.67 11.71
CA PHE A 14 -10.46 -46.87 12.83
C PHE A 14 -9.89 -45.44 12.83
N VAL A 15 -8.62 -45.26 12.44
CA VAL A 15 -8.03 -43.93 12.24
C VAL A 15 -8.68 -43.23 11.04
N LEU A 16 -8.94 -43.94 9.93
CA LEU A 16 -9.65 -43.38 8.78
C LEU A 16 -11.10 -43.02 9.14
N LEU A 17 -11.78 -43.85 9.92
CA LEU A 17 -13.13 -43.58 10.44
C LEU A 17 -13.15 -42.40 11.41
N LEU A 18 -12.14 -42.23 12.27
CA LEU A 18 -12.01 -41.04 13.11
C LEU A 18 -11.69 -39.78 12.30
N PHE A 19 -10.94 -39.91 11.22
CA PHE A 19 -10.63 -38.81 10.30
C PHE A 19 -11.87 -38.38 9.51
N VAL A 20 -12.62 -39.35 8.98
CA VAL A 20 -13.90 -39.13 8.28
C VAL A 20 -14.96 -38.65 9.26
N ALA A 21 -15.05 -39.20 10.47
CA ALA A 21 -15.98 -38.73 11.50
C ALA A 21 -15.62 -37.32 11.99
N SER A 22 -14.34 -36.96 12.08
CA SER A 22 -13.91 -35.58 12.38
C SER A 22 -14.23 -34.63 11.24
N TRP A 23 -14.10 -35.07 9.99
CA TRP A 23 -14.54 -34.33 8.80
C TRP A 23 -16.06 -34.19 8.71
N VAL A 24 -16.82 -35.22 9.10
CA VAL A 24 -18.28 -35.19 9.19
C VAL A 24 -18.73 -34.34 10.37
N LEU A 25 -18.01 -34.34 11.50
CA LEU A 25 -18.27 -33.44 12.64
C LEU A 25 -17.95 -31.98 12.29
N LEU A 26 -16.87 -31.73 11.54
CA LEU A 26 -16.55 -30.42 10.96
C LEU A 26 -17.62 -30.01 9.96
N ALA A 27 -18.01 -30.88 9.03
CA ALA A 27 -19.08 -30.63 8.06
C ALA A 27 -20.45 -30.44 8.73
N THR A 28 -20.74 -31.13 9.83
CA THR A 28 -21.97 -30.89 10.63
C THR A 28 -21.87 -29.64 11.49
N LEU A 29 -20.70 -29.27 12.02
CA LEU A 29 -20.49 -27.96 12.66
C LEU A 29 -20.60 -26.79 11.65
N PHE A 30 -20.24 -27.02 10.39
CA PHE A 30 -20.52 -26.10 9.28
C PHE A 30 -21.97 -26.17 8.79
N SER A 31 -22.64 -27.33 8.87
CA SER A 31 -24.04 -27.53 8.45
C SER A 31 -25.08 -27.17 9.52
N ILE A 32 -24.70 -27.05 10.80
CA ILE A 32 -25.57 -26.61 11.91
C ILE A 32 -25.67 -25.06 11.95
N GLY A 33 -24.91 -24.37 11.10
CA GLY A 33 -25.26 -23.03 10.63
C GLY A 33 -26.39 -23.10 9.61
N GLY A 34 -27.58 -23.50 10.06
CA GLY A 34 -28.78 -23.56 9.23
C GLY A 34 -28.92 -22.26 8.44
N ASN A 35 -29.02 -22.44 7.13
CA ASN A 35 -29.37 -21.46 6.12
C ASN A 35 -30.69 -20.78 6.52
N LYS A 36 -30.62 -19.80 7.42
CA LYS A 36 -31.65 -18.77 7.50
C LYS A 36 -31.46 -18.01 6.21
N GLY A 37 -32.31 -18.35 5.23
CA GLY A 37 -32.32 -17.72 3.93
C GLY A 37 -32.10 -16.22 4.12
N ALA A 38 -31.23 -15.66 3.29
CA ALA A 38 -31.17 -14.23 3.12
C ALA A 38 -32.63 -13.72 3.06
N PRO A 39 -32.99 -12.66 3.81
CA PRO A 39 -34.30 -12.07 3.65
C PRO A 39 -34.52 -11.88 2.15
N PRO A 40 -35.70 -12.23 1.60
CA PRO A 40 -35.96 -11.99 0.19
C PRO A 40 -35.56 -10.54 -0.09
N LEU A 41 -34.68 -10.37 -1.07
CA LEU A 41 -34.33 -9.06 -1.57
C LEU A 41 -35.64 -8.45 -2.02
N GLU A 42 -36.24 -7.62 -1.16
CA GLU A 42 -37.40 -6.83 -1.52
C GLU A 42 -37.05 -6.13 -2.82
N ASP A 43 -37.97 -6.29 -3.76
CA ASP A 43 -37.91 -5.87 -5.14
C ASP A 43 -37.22 -4.51 -5.32
N LEU A 44 -35.90 -4.54 -5.53
CA LEU A 44 -35.08 -3.37 -5.87
C LEU A 44 -35.40 -2.85 -7.29
N SER A 45 -36.28 -3.52 -8.04
CA SER A 45 -36.83 -3.01 -9.31
C SER A 45 -38.05 -2.10 -9.12
N SER A 46 -38.61 -2.00 -7.91
CA SER A 46 -39.85 -1.24 -7.65
C SER A 46 -39.65 0.24 -7.29
N ASN A 47 -38.43 0.76 -7.26
CA ASN A 47 -38.18 2.20 -7.26
C ASN A 47 -37.78 2.64 -8.66
N GLY A 48 -38.78 3.13 -9.39
CA GLY A 48 -38.77 3.44 -10.82
C GLY A 48 -37.50 4.14 -11.32
N TRP A 49 -36.71 3.37 -12.06
CA TRP A 49 -35.84 3.89 -13.11
C TRP A 49 -36.67 3.98 -14.40
N GLU A 50 -37.69 4.84 -14.40
CA GLU A 50 -38.41 5.19 -15.63
C GLU A 50 -37.77 6.41 -16.30
N ALA A 51 -37.56 6.28 -17.60
CA ALA A 51 -37.06 7.29 -18.50
C ALA A 51 -37.90 8.58 -18.43
N SER A 52 -37.48 9.54 -17.61
CA SER A 52 -37.90 10.94 -17.67
C SER A 52 -36.64 11.82 -17.51
N GLY A 53 -35.87 11.87 -18.59
CA GLY A 53 -34.57 12.51 -18.67
C GLY A 53 -34.61 14.03 -18.46
N LEU A 54 -33.49 14.52 -17.92
CA LEU A 54 -33.03 15.91 -17.82
C LEU A 54 -33.60 16.79 -16.69
N ASP A 55 -34.85 16.63 -16.25
CA ASP A 55 -35.38 17.51 -15.18
C ASP A 55 -35.15 16.99 -13.74
N GLN A 56 -34.96 15.69 -13.54
CA GLN A 56 -34.76 15.10 -12.20
C GLN A 56 -33.32 15.14 -11.68
N VAL A 57 -32.30 15.24 -12.55
CA VAL A 57 -30.90 15.45 -12.13
C VAL A 57 -30.74 16.81 -11.42
N ALA A 58 -31.67 17.74 -11.64
CA ALA A 58 -31.76 19.01 -10.94
C ALA A 58 -32.51 18.97 -9.58
N GLN A 59 -33.21 17.87 -9.24
CA GLN A 59 -34.16 17.86 -8.09
C GLN A 59 -33.68 17.13 -6.83
N ASP A 60 -32.83 16.11 -6.88
CA ASP A 60 -32.18 15.57 -5.67
C ASP A 60 -30.79 16.21 -5.54
N LYS A 61 -30.75 17.46 -5.06
CA LYS A 61 -29.50 18.18 -4.78
C LYS A 61 -28.77 17.38 -3.69
N GLY A 62 -27.77 16.58 -4.08
CA GLY A 62 -26.92 15.85 -3.15
C GLY A 62 -26.30 16.76 -2.08
N PRO A 63 -25.54 16.21 -1.12
CA PRO A 63 -25.16 16.96 0.08
C PRO A 63 -24.41 18.25 -0.28
N VAL A 64 -24.90 19.38 0.26
CA VAL A 64 -24.28 20.70 0.11
C VAL A 64 -23.49 20.98 1.37
N ILE A 65 -22.17 20.98 1.24
CA ILE A 65 -21.25 21.14 2.38
C ILE A 65 -20.74 22.58 2.45
N TRP A 66 -20.16 23.08 1.37
CA TRP A 66 -19.67 24.47 1.29
C TRP A 66 -20.82 25.47 1.36
N GLN A 67 -20.66 26.50 2.19
CA GLN A 67 -21.63 27.57 2.37
C GLN A 67 -21.06 28.88 1.81
N ASP A 68 -21.83 29.54 0.96
CA ASP A 68 -21.54 30.92 0.56
C ASP A 68 -21.95 31.84 1.71
N VAL A 69 -21.04 32.73 2.10
CA VAL A 69 -21.25 33.68 3.20
C VAL A 69 -20.84 35.09 2.79
N ASP A 70 -21.47 36.07 3.44
CA ASP A 70 -21.10 37.48 3.25
C ASP A 70 -19.96 37.87 4.20
N TYR A 71 -18.73 37.88 3.68
CA TYR A 71 -17.54 38.25 4.43
C TYR A 71 -17.53 39.71 4.92
N THR A 72 -18.40 40.59 4.41
CA THR A 72 -18.47 41.99 4.87
C THR A 72 -19.00 42.13 6.30
N LEU A 73 -19.70 41.10 6.81
CA LEU A 73 -20.16 41.05 8.20
C LEU A 73 -18.99 40.95 9.19
N GLY A 74 -17.85 40.40 8.76
CA GLY A 74 -16.65 40.25 9.58
C GLY A 74 -16.94 39.58 10.93
N SER A 75 -16.42 40.17 12.00
CA SER A 75 -16.57 39.65 13.37
C SER A 75 -18.01 39.61 13.89
N ASN A 76 -18.97 40.24 13.21
CA ASN A 76 -20.39 40.19 13.59
C ASN A 76 -21.10 38.92 13.12
N ALA A 77 -20.52 38.15 12.20
CA ALA A 77 -21.14 36.94 11.69
C ALA A 77 -21.04 35.75 12.64
N ASP A 78 -22.03 34.85 12.59
CA ASP A 78 -22.04 33.60 13.37
C ASP A 78 -20.92 32.64 12.96
N TRP A 79 -20.53 32.64 11.67
CA TRP A 79 -19.45 31.82 11.15
C TRP A 79 -18.05 32.38 11.48
N TYR A 80 -17.94 33.59 12.04
CA TYR A 80 -16.62 34.17 12.34
C TYR A 80 -15.88 33.29 13.36
N PRO A 81 -14.56 33.03 13.21
CA PRO A 81 -13.84 32.10 14.07
C PRO A 81 -13.86 32.57 15.53
N ARG A 82 -14.52 31.79 16.40
CA ARG A 82 -14.66 32.11 17.84
C ARG A 82 -14.41 30.91 18.74
N ASN A 83 -14.59 29.71 18.20
CA ASN A 83 -14.52 28.47 18.95
C ASN A 83 -13.45 27.56 18.35
N GLU A 84 -12.83 26.76 19.21
CA GLU A 84 -11.74 25.85 18.84
C GLU A 84 -11.83 24.55 19.66
N SER A 85 -11.04 23.55 19.26
CA SER A 85 -10.95 22.30 20.01
C SER A 85 -10.46 22.58 21.44
N PRO A 86 -11.03 21.92 22.48
CA PRO A 86 -10.59 22.09 23.86
C PRO A 86 -9.08 21.90 24.05
N LEU A 87 -8.45 21.01 23.27
CA LEU A 87 -7.01 20.80 23.36
C LEU A 87 -6.20 22.01 22.89
N LEU A 88 -6.71 22.78 21.92
CA LEU A 88 -6.07 23.99 21.40
C LEU A 88 -6.33 25.16 22.35
N ALA A 89 -7.55 25.26 22.91
CA ALA A 89 -7.88 26.25 23.93
C ALA A 89 -6.91 26.18 25.14
N GLU A 90 -6.49 24.97 25.55
CA GLU A 90 -5.44 24.81 26.55
C GLU A 90 -4.09 25.40 26.12
N LEU A 91 -3.68 25.21 24.86
CA LEU A 91 -2.44 25.77 24.32
C LEU A 91 -2.50 27.30 24.24
N VAL A 92 -3.64 27.85 23.83
CA VAL A 92 -3.90 29.29 23.80
C VAL A 92 -3.86 29.87 25.21
N ALA A 93 -4.48 29.20 26.19
CA ALA A 93 -4.44 29.62 27.59
C ALA A 93 -3.01 29.59 28.18
N ARG A 94 -2.11 28.73 27.67
CA ARG A 94 -0.69 28.72 28.02
C ARG A 94 0.15 29.75 27.26
N GLY A 95 -0.42 30.47 26.30
CA GLY A 95 0.31 31.42 25.43
C GLY A 95 1.20 30.74 24.40
N GLU A 96 1.00 29.45 24.14
CA GLU A 96 1.78 28.65 23.17
C GLU A 96 1.17 28.71 21.76
N LEU A 97 -0.08 29.17 21.63
CA LEU A 97 -0.75 29.43 20.35
C LEU A 97 -1.50 30.78 20.38
N PRO A 98 -1.58 31.50 19.24
CA PRO A 98 -2.44 32.68 19.11
C PRO A 98 -3.93 32.33 19.21
N HIS A 99 -4.77 33.34 19.43
CA HIS A 99 -6.23 33.17 19.45
C HIS A 99 -6.77 32.68 18.10
N VAL A 100 -7.95 32.04 18.10
CA VAL A 100 -8.47 31.31 16.92
C VAL A 100 -8.74 32.21 15.71
N ASP A 101 -9.20 33.44 15.92
CA ASP A 101 -9.43 34.42 14.84
C ASP A 101 -8.12 34.83 14.13
N GLU A 102 -7.04 35.03 14.88
CA GLU A 102 -5.71 35.33 14.31
C GLU A 102 -5.12 34.16 13.53
N ARG A 103 -5.43 32.92 13.94
CA ARG A 103 -4.95 31.69 13.29
C ARG A 103 -5.72 31.35 12.02
N VAL A 104 -7.05 31.46 12.06
CA VAL A 104 -7.94 31.07 10.96
C VAL A 104 -8.01 32.15 9.88
N GLY A 105 -7.99 33.43 10.28
CA GLY A 105 -8.09 34.58 9.38
C GLY A 105 -9.51 35.11 9.19
N GLU A 106 -9.61 36.21 8.45
CA GLU A 106 -10.84 37.01 8.30
C GLU A 106 -11.84 36.40 7.30
N GLU A 107 -11.37 35.69 6.27
CA GLU A 107 -12.22 35.11 5.22
C GLU A 107 -12.16 33.56 5.19
N PRO A 108 -12.52 32.86 6.28
CA PRO A 108 -12.42 31.40 6.35
C PRO A 108 -13.32 30.69 5.34
N VAL A 109 -12.97 29.45 4.99
CA VAL A 109 -13.92 28.54 4.33
C VAL A 109 -15.01 28.16 5.32
N VAL A 110 -16.28 28.33 4.96
CA VAL A 110 -17.41 27.94 5.81
C VAL A 110 -18.02 26.63 5.30
N LEU A 111 -18.01 25.61 6.15
CA LEU A 111 -18.53 24.28 5.84
C LEU A 111 -19.72 23.93 6.74
N LYS A 112 -20.64 23.13 6.22
CA LYS A 112 -21.78 22.58 6.95
C LYS A 112 -21.78 21.07 6.83
N GLY A 113 -21.65 20.39 7.97
CA GLY A 113 -21.77 18.94 8.02
C GLY A 113 -23.17 18.47 7.58
N VAL A 114 -23.23 17.33 6.91
CA VAL A 114 -24.49 16.78 6.36
C VAL A 114 -25.53 16.43 7.42
N GLU A 115 -25.11 16.18 8.66
CA GLU A 115 -25.97 15.95 9.83
C GLU A 115 -25.95 17.16 10.81
N GLY A 116 -25.28 18.27 10.46
CA GLY A 116 -25.20 19.50 11.26
C GLY A 116 -23.84 19.77 11.92
N ILE A 117 -23.87 20.61 12.96
CA ILE A 117 -22.70 21.01 13.76
C ILE A 117 -22.15 19.80 14.52
N GLY A 118 -20.83 19.60 14.44
CA GLY A 118 -20.12 18.50 15.07
C GLY A 118 -19.63 18.81 16.49
N LYS A 119 -18.90 17.84 17.05
CA LYS A 119 -18.26 17.93 18.37
C LYS A 119 -16.78 17.67 18.23
N TYR A 120 -15.96 18.47 18.91
CA TYR A 120 -14.52 18.26 18.94
C TYR A 120 -14.12 16.96 19.63
N GLY A 121 -13.03 16.37 19.17
CA GLY A 121 -12.43 15.20 19.78
C GLY A 121 -12.48 13.93 18.94
N GLY A 122 -11.61 13.00 19.32
CA GLY A 122 -11.61 11.64 18.82
C GLY A 122 -10.48 11.36 17.84
N THR A 123 -10.24 10.06 17.65
CA THR A 123 -9.25 9.53 16.73
C THR A 123 -9.94 8.76 15.60
N TRP A 124 -9.63 9.12 14.36
CA TRP A 124 -10.02 8.35 13.18
C TRP A 124 -9.05 7.19 12.98
N TYR A 125 -9.53 5.96 13.15
CA TYR A 125 -8.76 4.74 12.87
C TYR A 125 -9.00 4.23 11.44
N SER A 126 -7.92 3.97 10.71
CA SER A 126 -7.92 3.43 9.35
C SER A 126 -6.63 2.61 9.10
N ALA A 127 -6.56 1.90 7.96
CA ALA A 127 -5.35 1.20 7.53
C ALA A 127 -5.03 1.38 6.04
N SER A 128 -3.75 1.17 5.71
CA SER A 128 -3.20 1.13 4.36
C SER A 128 -2.36 -0.13 4.14
N THR A 129 -2.01 -0.43 2.88
CA THR A 129 -1.18 -1.59 2.52
C THR A 129 0.32 -1.34 2.64
N SER A 130 0.75 -0.07 2.66
CA SER A 130 2.17 0.29 2.80
C SER A 130 2.35 1.64 3.49
N PHE A 131 3.51 1.82 4.13
CA PHE A 131 3.92 3.08 4.76
C PHE A 131 3.88 4.27 3.79
N ARG A 132 4.53 4.14 2.61
CA ARG A 132 4.58 5.19 1.58
C ARG A 132 3.19 5.63 1.13
N ARG A 133 2.23 4.72 1.06
CA ARG A 133 0.86 5.04 0.66
C ARG A 133 0.11 5.87 1.70
N ILE A 134 0.47 5.80 2.99
CA ILE A 134 -0.25 6.49 4.08
C ILE A 134 -0.14 8.01 3.94
N ALA A 135 1.06 8.59 3.80
CA ALA A 135 1.17 10.06 3.68
C ALA A 135 0.65 10.56 2.33
N GLY A 136 0.86 9.82 1.24
CA GLY A 136 0.21 10.14 -0.04
C GLY A 136 -1.33 10.06 0.03
N MET A 137 -1.90 9.22 0.90
CA MET A 137 -3.35 9.22 1.14
C MET A 137 -3.82 10.52 1.79
N LEU A 138 -3.01 11.05 2.70
CA LEU A 138 -3.30 12.31 3.34
C LEU A 138 -3.31 13.45 2.31
N GLU A 139 -2.26 13.58 1.51
CA GLU A 139 -2.14 14.61 0.46
C GLU A 139 -3.26 14.51 -0.58
N ASP A 140 -3.40 13.34 -1.22
CA ASP A 140 -4.22 13.19 -2.42
C ASP A 140 -5.70 12.92 -2.15
N THR A 141 -6.07 12.42 -0.97
CA THR A 141 -7.46 11.92 -0.75
C THR A 141 -8.12 12.35 0.54
N MET A 142 -7.37 12.67 1.60
CA MET A 142 -7.98 13.08 2.87
C MET A 142 -7.94 14.58 3.09
N CYS A 143 -6.87 15.25 2.69
CA CYS A 143 -6.70 16.68 2.92
C CYS A 143 -7.05 17.51 1.69
N GLY A 144 -6.82 17.00 0.48
CA GLY A 144 -7.20 17.63 -0.80
C GLY A 144 -7.12 19.16 -0.83
N PRO A 145 -6.00 19.80 -0.42
CA PRO A 145 -5.89 21.25 -0.33
C PRO A 145 -5.77 21.86 -1.73
N ASN A 146 -6.88 22.02 -2.43
CA ASN A 146 -6.88 22.67 -3.74
C ASN A 146 -7.45 24.08 -3.68
N LEU A 147 -7.13 24.88 -4.70
CA LEU A 147 -7.75 26.20 -4.89
C LEU A 147 -9.27 26.08 -5.00
N LEU A 148 -9.73 25.05 -5.71
CA LEU A 148 -11.13 24.67 -5.87
C LEU A 148 -11.31 23.19 -5.47
N ARG A 149 -12.50 22.79 -5.05
CA ARG A 149 -12.83 21.35 -4.87
C ARG A 149 -14.04 20.96 -5.69
N TRP A 150 -14.21 19.65 -5.88
CA TRP A 150 -15.46 19.08 -6.35
C TRP A 150 -16.49 19.09 -5.23
N SER A 151 -17.76 19.38 -5.54
CA SER A 151 -18.85 19.06 -4.62
C SER A 151 -18.96 17.52 -4.45
N PRO A 152 -19.71 17.02 -3.45
CA PRO A 152 -19.83 15.58 -3.25
C PRO A 152 -20.44 14.86 -4.47
N MET A 153 -21.22 15.54 -5.30
CA MET A 153 -21.83 14.97 -6.52
C MET A 153 -21.08 15.34 -7.81
N GLY A 154 -19.95 16.05 -7.72
CA GLY A 154 -19.23 16.61 -8.86
C GLY A 154 -19.49 18.10 -9.01
N TYR A 155 -20.19 18.52 -10.07
CA TYR A 155 -20.56 19.93 -10.22
C TYR A 155 -21.61 20.37 -9.19
N PRO A 156 -21.58 21.66 -8.76
CA PRO A 156 -20.62 22.69 -9.17
C PRO A 156 -19.23 22.48 -8.53
N LEU A 157 -18.20 23.07 -9.15
CA LEU A 157 -16.92 23.30 -8.45
C LEU A 157 -17.15 24.30 -7.32
N VAL A 158 -16.61 24.01 -6.15
CA VAL A 158 -16.79 24.82 -4.94
C VAL A 158 -15.50 25.56 -4.57
N PRO A 159 -15.59 26.84 -4.15
CA PRO A 159 -14.44 27.58 -3.63
C PRO A 159 -13.82 26.89 -2.41
N HIS A 160 -12.49 26.82 -2.37
CA HIS A 160 -11.76 26.32 -1.22
C HIS A 160 -10.64 27.29 -0.84
N ILE A 161 -9.36 27.04 -1.14
CA ILE A 161 -8.29 28.00 -0.82
C ILE A 161 -8.48 29.31 -1.60
N ALA A 162 -8.90 29.22 -2.86
CA ALA A 162 -9.37 30.38 -3.61
C ALA A 162 -10.83 30.66 -3.24
N LYS A 163 -11.15 31.91 -2.88
CA LYS A 163 -12.54 32.34 -2.69
C LYS A 163 -13.31 32.45 -4.00
N LYS A 164 -12.61 32.73 -5.10
CA LYS A 164 -13.17 32.85 -6.45
C LYS A 164 -12.07 32.65 -7.49
N VAL A 165 -12.44 32.08 -8.63
CA VAL A 165 -11.63 32.11 -9.85
C VAL A 165 -12.47 32.76 -10.95
N GLU A 166 -12.07 33.94 -11.39
CA GLU A 166 -12.68 34.65 -12.52
C GLU A 166 -12.15 34.09 -13.83
N VAL A 167 -13.02 34.03 -14.84
CA VAL A 167 -12.69 33.50 -16.16
C VAL A 167 -13.03 34.57 -17.19
N ASN A 168 -11.99 35.02 -17.90
CA ASN A 168 -12.06 36.12 -18.84
C ASN A 168 -11.55 35.67 -20.22
N ASP A 169 -11.75 36.54 -21.22
CA ASP A 169 -11.20 36.38 -22.58
C ASP A 169 -11.48 34.99 -23.19
N GLY A 170 -12.70 34.47 -22.97
CA GLY A 170 -13.13 33.17 -23.48
C GLY A 170 -12.25 32.01 -23.04
N ASN A 171 -11.98 31.87 -21.73
CA ASN A 171 -11.14 30.82 -21.12
C ASN A 171 -9.62 30.97 -21.39
N ARG A 172 -9.15 32.16 -21.78
CA ARG A 172 -7.71 32.46 -21.92
C ARG A 172 -7.10 33.06 -20.67
N GLU A 173 -7.88 33.77 -19.86
CA GLU A 173 -7.40 34.44 -18.66
C GLU A 173 -8.18 33.97 -17.43
N TYR A 174 -7.43 33.68 -16.36
CA TYR A 174 -7.95 33.27 -15.08
C TYR A 174 -7.39 34.17 -13.98
N ILE A 175 -8.26 34.76 -13.17
CA ILE A 175 -7.85 35.54 -11.99
C ILE A 175 -8.25 34.76 -10.75
N ILE A 176 -7.24 34.30 -10.01
CA ILE A 176 -7.41 33.56 -8.76
C ILE A 176 -7.45 34.58 -7.63
N HIS A 177 -8.55 34.57 -6.86
CA HIS A 177 -8.69 35.38 -5.65
C HIS A 177 -8.48 34.48 -4.43
N LEU A 178 -7.40 34.72 -3.71
CA LEU A 178 -7.11 34.06 -2.44
C LEU A 178 -7.93 34.69 -1.30
N ARG A 179 -8.05 33.94 -0.20
CA ARG A 179 -8.73 34.39 1.02
C ARG A 179 -7.81 35.22 1.89
N LYS A 180 -8.34 36.30 2.44
CA LYS A 180 -7.60 37.16 3.36
C LYS A 180 -7.36 36.47 4.70
N GLY A 181 -6.12 36.55 5.20
CA GLY A 181 -5.73 36.10 6.54
C GLY A 181 -5.36 34.61 6.64
N MET A 182 -5.30 33.88 5.51
CA MET A 182 -4.87 32.48 5.50
C MET A 182 -3.40 32.34 5.92
N ARG A 183 -3.10 31.24 6.63
CA ARG A 183 -1.76 30.91 7.12
C ARG A 183 -1.41 29.45 6.85
N TRP A 184 -0.12 29.21 6.64
CA TRP A 184 0.48 27.89 6.72
C TRP A 184 0.42 27.36 8.16
N SER A 185 0.60 26.04 8.34
CA SER A 185 0.53 25.38 9.65
C SER A 185 1.57 25.84 10.69
N ASP A 186 2.56 26.63 10.29
CA ASP A 186 3.55 27.26 11.16
C ASP A 186 3.21 28.73 11.47
N GLY A 187 2.07 29.23 11.00
CA GLY A 187 1.58 30.59 11.21
C GLY A 187 2.02 31.60 10.17
N HIS A 188 2.90 31.25 9.24
CA HIS A 188 3.31 32.16 8.16
C HIS A 188 2.13 32.46 7.22
N PRO A 189 1.91 33.72 6.78
CA PRO A 189 0.87 34.04 5.82
C PRO A 189 0.99 33.21 4.52
N TYR A 190 -0.15 32.79 3.97
CA TYR A 190 -0.24 32.22 2.62
C TYR A 190 -0.68 33.31 1.63
N THR A 191 0.14 33.58 0.61
CA THR A 191 -0.10 34.69 -0.34
C THR A 191 0.15 34.26 -1.78
N ALA A 192 -0.11 35.19 -2.72
CA ALA A 192 0.28 35.04 -4.11
C ALA A 192 1.77 34.72 -4.30
N ASP A 193 2.66 35.12 -3.38
CA ASP A 193 4.10 34.85 -3.48
C ASP A 193 4.41 33.35 -3.40
N ASP A 194 3.61 32.56 -2.68
CA ASP A 194 3.77 31.10 -2.62
C ASP A 194 3.43 30.45 -3.98
N ILE A 195 2.40 30.96 -4.65
CA ILE A 195 2.02 30.50 -6.00
C ILE A 195 3.09 30.89 -7.02
N LEU A 196 3.56 32.14 -6.98
CA LEU A 196 4.61 32.62 -7.90
C LEU A 196 5.92 31.87 -7.67
N PHE A 197 6.28 31.59 -6.42
CA PHE A 197 7.45 30.76 -6.13
C PHE A 197 7.28 29.36 -6.72
N PHE A 198 6.12 28.70 -6.58
CA PHE A 198 5.85 27.43 -7.28
C PHE A 198 6.04 27.58 -8.80
N VAL A 199 5.45 28.60 -9.42
CA VAL A 199 5.53 28.80 -10.88
C VAL A 199 6.98 29.00 -11.33
N ASP A 200 7.68 29.96 -10.74
CA ASP A 200 9.00 30.39 -11.21
C ASP A 200 10.09 29.39 -10.84
N ARG A 201 9.98 28.77 -9.66
CA ARG A 201 11.05 27.95 -9.05
C ARG A 201 10.82 26.45 -9.12
N GLU A 202 9.62 26.00 -9.46
CA GLU A 202 9.36 24.58 -9.66
C GLU A 202 8.76 24.25 -11.03
N ALA A 203 7.79 25.03 -11.49
CA ALA A 203 7.09 24.73 -12.73
C ALA A 203 7.94 25.10 -13.97
N TYR A 204 8.69 26.22 -13.88
CA TYR A 204 9.44 26.80 -15.01
C TYR A 204 10.96 26.71 -14.91
N GLU A 205 11.51 26.51 -13.71
CA GLU A 205 12.93 26.37 -13.43
C GLU A 205 13.47 25.03 -13.97
N PRO A 206 14.37 24.99 -14.96
CA PRO A 206 14.85 23.73 -15.53
C PRO A 206 15.60 22.80 -14.56
N GLU A 207 16.31 23.34 -13.56
CA GLU A 207 17.08 22.53 -12.60
C GLU A 207 16.22 21.80 -11.57
N VAL A 208 15.05 22.35 -11.24
CA VAL A 208 14.07 21.72 -10.34
C VAL A 208 12.99 21.01 -11.13
N GLY A 209 12.57 21.67 -12.21
CA GLY A 209 11.44 21.44 -13.11
C GLY A 209 10.74 20.11 -12.93
N MET A 210 9.43 20.16 -12.69
CA MET A 210 8.56 19.06 -13.11
C MET A 210 8.61 18.98 -14.64
N GLN A 211 9.66 18.35 -15.19
CA GLN A 211 10.14 18.45 -16.58
C GLN A 211 9.18 17.87 -17.65
N ASN A 212 7.86 17.83 -17.44
CA ASN A 212 6.91 17.50 -18.50
C ASN A 212 5.72 18.45 -18.62
N SER A 213 5.55 18.91 -19.86
CA SER A 213 4.39 19.59 -20.43
C SER A 213 3.05 18.87 -20.16
N ALA A 214 3.06 17.54 -20.01
CA ALA A 214 1.86 16.74 -19.77
C ALA A 214 1.25 16.91 -18.37
N GLN A 215 2.05 17.32 -17.38
CA GLN A 215 1.62 17.44 -15.97
C GLN A 215 1.61 18.87 -15.47
N ASN A 216 2.40 19.76 -16.07
CA ASN A 216 2.36 21.16 -15.71
C ASN A 216 1.05 21.79 -16.22
N LEU A 217 0.12 22.10 -15.30
CA LEU A 217 -1.14 22.81 -15.63
C LEU A 217 -0.92 24.17 -16.31
N LEU A 218 0.29 24.72 -16.17
CA LEU A 218 0.69 25.99 -16.76
C LEU A 218 1.30 25.82 -18.16
N ILE A 219 1.40 24.59 -18.69
CA ILE A 219 1.77 24.36 -20.09
C ILE A 219 0.54 23.91 -20.86
N TYR A 220 0.16 24.69 -21.87
CA TYR A 220 -0.97 24.40 -22.75
C TYR A 220 -0.55 24.56 -24.20
N ARG A 221 -0.80 23.53 -25.03
CA ARG A 221 -0.38 23.47 -26.45
C ARG A 221 1.12 23.75 -26.68
N GLY A 222 1.96 23.23 -25.79
CA GLY A 222 3.42 23.40 -25.85
C GLY A 222 3.92 24.79 -25.45
N LYS A 223 3.04 25.68 -24.98
CA LYS A 223 3.41 27.02 -24.51
C LYS A 223 3.14 27.20 -23.03
N ARG A 224 4.03 27.93 -22.36
CA ARG A 224 3.91 28.31 -20.95
C ARG A 224 2.86 29.42 -20.80
N ALA A 225 2.06 29.35 -19.75
CA ALA A 225 1.15 30.40 -19.35
C ALA A 225 1.92 31.57 -18.74
N GLU A 226 1.48 32.79 -19.00
CA GLU A 226 1.97 33.96 -18.28
C GLU A 226 1.30 34.01 -16.92
N VAL A 227 2.08 34.12 -15.85
CA VAL A 227 1.59 34.20 -14.48
C VAL A 227 2.09 35.49 -13.86
N GLU A 228 1.16 36.30 -13.35
CA GLU A 228 1.44 37.62 -12.81
C GLU A 228 0.79 37.78 -11.44
N LYS A 229 1.55 38.28 -10.47
CA LYS A 229 1.02 38.73 -9.19
C LYS A 229 0.36 40.11 -9.38
N LEU A 230 -0.95 40.19 -9.20
CA LEU A 230 -1.67 41.47 -9.23
C LEU A 230 -1.60 42.17 -7.87
N ASP A 231 -1.78 41.40 -6.80
CA ASP A 231 -1.60 41.80 -5.40
C ASP A 231 -1.35 40.54 -4.53
N ASP A 232 -1.17 40.70 -3.21
CA ASP A 232 -0.88 39.57 -2.31
C ASP A 232 -1.99 38.50 -2.27
N LEU A 233 -3.20 38.82 -2.70
CA LEU A 233 -4.36 37.93 -2.70
C LEU A 233 -4.88 37.64 -4.12
N LYS A 234 -4.18 38.09 -5.17
CA LYS A 234 -4.62 37.91 -6.56
C LYS A 234 -3.48 37.52 -7.49
N VAL A 235 -3.70 36.42 -8.21
CA VAL A 235 -2.81 35.93 -9.26
C VAL A 235 -3.57 35.86 -10.56
N ARG A 236 -3.01 36.44 -11.62
CA ARG A 236 -3.49 36.31 -13.00
C ARG A 236 -2.71 35.21 -13.69
N ILE A 237 -3.41 34.33 -14.40
CA ILE A 237 -2.84 33.30 -15.28
C ILE A 237 -3.44 33.48 -16.66
N ARG A 238 -2.60 33.65 -17.67
CA ARG A 238 -3.00 33.88 -19.07
C ARG A 238 -2.39 32.84 -19.99
N PHE A 239 -3.22 32.24 -20.83
CA PHE A 239 -2.84 31.26 -21.85
C PHE A 239 -2.92 31.87 -23.25
N ASP A 240 -2.03 31.44 -24.14
CA ASP A 240 -2.01 31.83 -25.56
C ASP A 240 -3.25 31.37 -26.35
N ALA A 241 -3.98 30.37 -25.84
CA ALA A 241 -5.18 29.82 -26.43
C ALA A 241 -6.22 29.51 -25.34
N PRO A 242 -7.53 29.47 -25.67
CA PRO A 242 -8.58 29.11 -24.73
C PRO A 242 -8.31 27.74 -24.11
N ASN A 243 -8.27 27.67 -22.77
CA ASN A 243 -8.03 26.45 -22.03
C ASN A 243 -9.24 26.15 -21.13
N GLY A 244 -10.31 25.62 -21.71
CA GLY A 244 -11.61 25.48 -21.02
C GLY A 244 -11.69 24.44 -19.91
N LEU A 245 -10.58 23.78 -19.53
CA LEU A 245 -10.53 22.80 -18.42
C LEU A 245 -9.61 23.22 -17.27
N PHE A 246 -9.02 24.41 -17.33
CA PHE A 246 -8.06 24.83 -16.33
C PHE A 246 -8.66 24.79 -14.92
N ARG A 247 -9.90 25.28 -14.74
CA ARG A 247 -10.60 25.29 -13.45
C ARG A 247 -10.92 23.90 -12.91
N GLU A 248 -11.40 23.01 -13.76
CA GLU A 248 -11.73 21.63 -13.41
C GLU A 248 -10.47 20.89 -12.99
N ARG A 249 -9.35 21.08 -13.71
CA ARG A 249 -8.06 20.48 -13.38
C ARG A 249 -7.42 21.04 -12.11
N LEU A 250 -7.68 22.31 -11.77
CA LEU A 250 -7.28 22.87 -10.48
C LEU A 250 -7.96 22.17 -9.29
N ALA A 251 -9.10 21.51 -9.49
CA ALA A 251 -9.80 20.78 -8.45
C ALA A 251 -9.35 19.32 -8.30
N THR A 252 -8.43 18.84 -9.15
CA THR A 252 -7.92 17.47 -9.09
C THR A 252 -6.50 17.41 -8.52
N TRP A 253 -5.85 16.24 -8.57
CA TRP A 253 -4.48 16.06 -8.09
C TRP A 253 -3.48 16.98 -8.82
N ARG A 254 -3.81 17.44 -10.03
CA ARG A 254 -2.98 18.37 -10.81
C ARG A 254 -2.93 19.78 -10.21
N GLY A 255 -3.93 20.16 -9.39
CA GLY A 255 -3.99 21.45 -8.71
C GLY A 255 -3.17 21.52 -7.41
N LEU A 256 -2.83 20.37 -6.82
CA LEU A 256 -2.13 20.28 -5.53
C LEU A 256 -0.81 21.07 -5.46
N PRO A 257 0.03 21.12 -6.51
CA PRO A 257 1.30 21.87 -6.46
C PRO A 257 1.15 23.37 -6.14
N PHE A 258 0.02 24.00 -6.48
CA PHE A 258 -0.28 25.40 -6.16
C PHE A 258 -0.45 25.66 -4.65
N CYS A 259 -0.70 24.60 -3.88
CA CYS A 259 -1.08 24.66 -2.46
C CYS A 259 -0.12 23.89 -1.56
N ASN A 260 1.00 23.39 -2.10
CA ASN A 260 1.97 22.59 -1.38
C ASN A 260 3.41 23.16 -1.43
N THR A 261 3.55 24.46 -1.69
CA THR A 261 4.84 25.10 -1.90
C THR A 261 5.01 26.34 -1.00
N PRO A 262 5.26 26.17 0.31
CA PRO A 262 5.52 27.28 1.23
C PRO A 262 6.86 27.94 0.89
N ALA A 263 6.82 29.11 0.26
CA ALA A 263 8.01 29.78 -0.27
C ALA A 263 9.00 30.15 0.86
N HIS A 264 8.49 30.62 2.00
CA HIS A 264 9.32 31.01 3.16
C HIS A 264 10.14 29.85 3.72
N TYR A 265 9.63 28.62 3.60
CA TYR A 265 10.30 27.41 4.08
C TYR A 265 11.20 26.79 3.01
N LEU A 266 10.70 26.60 1.78
CA LEU A 266 11.38 25.86 0.72
C LEU A 266 12.52 26.65 0.05
N LYS A 267 12.42 27.99 -0.01
CA LYS A 267 13.41 28.83 -0.70
C LYS A 267 14.85 28.60 -0.23
N GLN A 268 15.07 28.37 1.06
CA GLN A 268 16.41 28.14 1.60
C GLN A 268 17.08 26.84 1.09
N TYR A 269 16.28 25.87 0.64
CA TYR A 269 16.73 24.57 0.11
C TYR A 269 16.73 24.51 -1.41
N HIS A 270 16.27 25.57 -2.08
CA HIS A 270 16.13 25.60 -3.53
C HIS A 270 17.51 25.44 -4.23
N PRO A 271 17.66 24.62 -5.28
CA PRO A 271 18.96 24.35 -5.91
C PRO A 271 19.72 25.59 -6.42
N VAL A 272 18.98 26.55 -6.99
CA VAL A 272 19.49 27.80 -7.56
C VAL A 272 19.57 28.92 -6.51
N ASP A 273 18.42 29.32 -5.95
CA ASP A 273 18.30 30.45 -5.00
C ASP A 273 18.68 30.16 -3.54
N GLY A 274 18.82 28.89 -3.15
CA GLY A 274 18.95 28.51 -1.75
C GLY A 274 20.33 28.80 -1.14
N ASN A 275 20.41 28.70 0.18
CA ASN A 275 21.68 28.96 0.89
C ASN A 275 22.61 27.75 0.73
N ALA A 276 23.70 27.90 -0.02
CA ALA A 276 24.64 26.83 -0.32
C ALA A 276 25.18 26.09 0.92
N LYS A 277 25.43 26.80 2.03
CA LYS A 277 25.92 26.20 3.28
C LYS A 277 24.84 25.38 3.98
N VAL A 278 23.61 25.88 4.00
CA VAL A 278 22.45 25.15 4.54
C VAL A 278 22.23 23.90 3.71
N ILE A 279 22.18 24.02 2.39
CA ILE A 279 22.02 22.91 1.46
C ILE A 279 23.12 21.86 1.66
N GLU A 280 24.40 22.24 1.66
CA GLU A 280 25.50 21.29 1.80
C GLU A 280 25.46 20.56 3.16
N THR A 281 25.19 21.30 4.25
CA THR A 281 25.07 20.71 5.59
C THR A 281 23.90 19.74 5.68
N THR A 282 22.78 20.12 5.07
CA THR A 282 21.53 19.35 5.07
C THR A 282 21.66 18.12 4.17
N MET A 283 22.27 18.25 2.99
CA MET A 283 22.60 17.11 2.11
C MET A 283 23.49 16.10 2.81
N LYS A 284 24.52 16.54 3.54
CA LYS A 284 25.40 15.65 4.32
C LYS A 284 24.66 14.95 5.45
N ARG A 285 23.76 15.67 6.15
CA ARG A 285 22.91 15.11 7.21
C ARG A 285 21.98 14.03 6.68
N TYR A 286 21.26 14.33 5.59
CA TYR A 286 20.25 13.47 5.00
C TYR A 286 20.79 12.50 3.94
N GLY A 287 22.10 12.53 3.63
CA GLY A 287 22.72 11.72 2.59
C GLY A 287 22.02 11.87 1.24
N MET A 288 21.81 13.11 0.81
CA MET A 288 21.18 13.42 -0.49
C MET A 288 22.26 13.58 -1.57
N PRO A 289 22.08 12.98 -2.77
CA PRO A 289 23.07 12.97 -3.84
C PRO A 289 23.23 14.34 -4.50
N SER A 290 22.14 15.11 -4.60
CA SER A 290 22.10 16.40 -5.28
C SER A 290 21.24 17.42 -4.54
N ARG A 291 21.40 18.70 -4.89
CA ARG A 291 20.57 19.79 -4.36
C ARG A 291 19.09 19.57 -4.72
N ARG A 292 18.83 19.07 -5.92
CA ARG A 292 17.48 18.77 -6.41
C ARG A 292 16.82 17.66 -5.59
N ALA A 293 17.55 16.57 -5.35
CA ALA A 293 17.07 15.48 -4.49
C ALA A 293 16.78 15.96 -3.07
N LEU A 294 17.63 16.83 -2.50
CA LEU A 294 17.35 17.44 -1.20
C LEU A 294 16.06 18.27 -1.24
N TYR A 295 15.88 19.11 -2.25
CA TYR A 295 14.70 19.96 -2.36
C TYR A 295 13.39 19.15 -2.34
N PHE A 296 13.31 18.07 -3.14
CA PHE A 296 12.15 17.17 -3.14
C PHE A 296 12.02 16.38 -1.83
N PHE A 297 13.13 15.97 -1.21
CA PHE A 297 13.11 15.34 0.11
C PHE A 297 12.53 16.29 1.17
N MET A 298 12.87 17.58 1.13
CA MET A 298 12.30 18.57 2.03
C MET A 298 10.80 18.80 1.78
N LYS A 299 10.33 18.62 0.55
CA LYS A 299 8.91 18.74 0.15
C LYS A 299 8.06 17.50 0.46
N ASP A 300 8.70 16.35 0.64
CA ASP A 300 8.08 15.02 0.80
C ASP A 300 6.93 15.03 1.83
N PRO A 301 5.77 14.40 1.55
CA PRO A 301 4.62 14.31 2.48
C PRO A 301 4.94 13.75 3.87
N HIS A 302 6.00 12.95 4.00
CA HIS A 302 6.48 12.41 5.26
C HIS A 302 7.42 13.37 6.03
N ASN A 303 7.76 14.53 5.47
CA ASN A 303 8.50 15.55 6.20
C ASN A 303 7.61 16.23 7.24
N THR A 304 7.91 15.96 8.50
CA THR A 304 7.19 16.47 9.67
C THR A 304 7.37 17.97 9.90
N GLU A 305 8.40 18.57 9.33
CA GLU A 305 8.71 20.00 9.50
C GLU A 305 8.06 20.86 8.41
N HIS A 306 7.70 20.26 7.27
CA HIS A 306 7.14 20.99 6.13
C HIS A 306 5.80 21.66 6.50
N PRO A 307 5.66 22.98 6.37
CA PRO A 307 4.39 23.67 6.60
C PRO A 307 3.31 23.23 5.61
N ARG A 308 2.08 22.97 6.06
CA ARG A 308 0.98 22.50 5.20
C ARG A 308 -0.29 23.33 5.40
N LEU A 309 -1.13 23.35 4.37
CA LEU A 309 -2.51 23.86 4.43
C LEU A 309 -3.53 22.75 4.75
N TRP A 310 -3.06 21.59 5.20
CA TRP A 310 -3.89 20.40 5.46
C TRP A 310 -4.68 20.52 6.77
N PRO A 311 -5.87 19.92 6.90
CA PRO A 311 -6.60 19.83 8.18
C PRO A 311 -5.88 19.01 9.25
N TRP A 312 -5.08 18.01 8.86
CA TRP A 312 -4.22 17.23 9.75
C TRP A 312 -2.78 17.21 9.23
N LEU A 313 -1.83 17.16 10.16
CA LEU A 313 -0.40 17.28 9.95
C LEU A 313 0.32 16.01 10.40
N PHE A 314 1.31 15.57 9.62
CA PHE A 314 2.26 14.57 10.08
C PHE A 314 3.32 15.27 10.93
N ARG A 315 3.32 15.06 12.25
CA ARG A 315 4.26 15.74 13.15
C ARG A 315 5.09 14.80 14.01
N GLY A 316 4.63 13.58 14.24
CA GLY A 316 5.39 12.52 14.89
C GLY A 316 5.97 11.53 13.88
N TYR A 317 7.24 11.67 13.52
CA TYR A 317 7.89 10.67 12.67
C TYR A 317 8.02 9.34 13.42
N LYS A 318 7.55 8.27 12.77
CA LYS A 318 7.73 6.90 13.22
C LYS A 318 7.97 6.03 12.00
N ALA A 319 9.10 5.31 11.98
CA ALA A 319 9.45 4.45 10.85
C ALA A 319 8.53 3.23 10.70
N ASN A 320 7.81 2.87 11.77
CA ASN A 320 6.94 1.72 11.81
C ASN A 320 5.50 2.19 12.09
N PRO A 321 4.54 1.87 11.19
CA PRO A 321 3.13 2.08 11.47
C PRO A 321 2.70 1.42 12.79
N PRO A 322 1.64 1.93 13.44
CA PRO A 322 0.75 2.97 12.93
C PRO A 322 1.33 4.38 12.96
N LEU A 323 0.90 5.22 12.01
CA LEU A 323 1.26 6.63 11.88
C LEU A 323 0.15 7.51 12.46
N SER A 324 0.56 8.57 13.16
CA SER A 324 -0.32 9.53 13.80
C SER A 324 -0.24 10.88 13.09
N PHE A 325 -1.40 11.45 12.77
CA PHE A 325 -1.53 12.79 12.22
C PHE A 325 -2.41 13.61 13.13
N VAL A 326 -1.99 14.82 13.45
CA VAL A 326 -2.65 15.68 14.44
C VAL A 326 -3.30 16.87 13.76
N ARG A 327 -4.38 17.42 14.32
CA ARG A 327 -5.06 18.59 13.74
C ARG A 327 -4.09 19.75 13.48
N ASN A 328 -4.33 20.49 12.41
CA ASN A 328 -3.60 21.71 12.10
C ASN A 328 -4.19 22.89 12.90
N PRO A 329 -3.43 23.53 13.80
CA PRO A 329 -3.93 24.68 14.56
C PRO A 329 -4.18 25.92 13.67
N TYR A 330 -3.63 26.01 12.47
CA TYR A 330 -3.87 27.12 11.54
C TYR A 330 -4.80 26.73 10.38
N TYR A 331 -5.60 25.66 10.55
CA TYR A 331 -6.55 25.30 9.49
C TYR A 331 -7.58 26.42 9.32
N PHE A 332 -7.79 26.82 8.07
CA PHE A 332 -8.47 28.05 7.66
C PHE A 332 -9.99 27.88 7.44
N ALA A 333 -10.57 26.75 7.84
CA ALA A 333 -11.99 26.47 7.70
C ALA A 333 -12.71 26.45 9.04
N VAL A 334 -13.96 26.86 9.01
CA VAL A 334 -14.88 26.88 10.15
C VAL A 334 -16.20 26.24 9.76
N ASP A 335 -16.99 25.86 10.76
CA ASP A 335 -18.40 25.58 10.55
C ASP A 335 -19.26 26.86 10.54
N THR A 336 -20.57 26.70 10.33
CA THR A 336 -21.52 27.83 10.32
C THR A 336 -21.68 28.55 11.67
N ASN A 337 -21.09 28.04 12.75
CA ASN A 337 -21.11 28.63 14.10
C ASN A 337 -19.71 29.11 14.55
N GLY A 338 -18.75 29.21 13.62
CA GLY A 338 -17.42 29.73 13.91
C GLY A 338 -16.53 28.78 14.70
N ASN A 339 -16.85 27.47 14.73
CA ASN A 339 -15.98 26.44 15.25
C ASN A 339 -14.90 26.13 14.22
N GLN A 340 -13.63 26.36 14.56
CA GLN A 340 -12.48 26.00 13.72
C GLN A 340 -12.45 24.50 13.45
N LEU A 341 -12.44 24.10 12.18
CA LEU A 341 -12.34 22.72 11.74
C LEU A 341 -10.85 22.25 11.72
N PRO A 342 -10.58 20.94 11.65
CA PRO A 342 -11.50 19.81 11.69
C PRO A 342 -12.10 19.56 13.08
N TYR A 343 -13.21 18.82 13.20
CA TYR A 343 -13.67 18.41 14.54
C TYR A 343 -12.81 17.29 15.14
N ILE A 344 -12.36 16.34 14.33
CA ILE A 344 -11.51 15.22 14.75
C ILE A 344 -10.08 15.73 15.01
N ASP A 345 -9.51 15.38 16.16
CA ASP A 345 -8.20 15.88 16.58
C ASP A 345 -7.04 15.08 16.00
N ARG A 346 -7.25 13.79 15.71
CA ARG A 346 -6.19 12.88 15.28
C ARG A 346 -6.65 11.86 14.24
N LEU A 347 -5.81 11.59 13.25
CA LEU A 347 -5.92 10.44 12.36
C LEU A 347 -4.85 9.40 12.70
N PHE A 348 -5.22 8.13 12.58
CA PHE A 348 -4.37 7.02 12.97
C PHE A 348 -4.41 5.92 11.91
N PHE A 349 -3.28 5.72 11.23
CA PHE A 349 -3.16 4.82 10.10
C PHE A 349 -2.26 3.64 10.40
N ASP A 350 -2.84 2.46 10.46
CA ASP A 350 -2.10 1.20 10.58
C ASP A 350 -1.68 0.66 9.20
N GLN A 351 -0.72 -0.27 9.18
CA GLN A 351 -0.35 -1.02 7.98
C GLN A 351 -0.83 -2.46 8.10
N LYS A 352 -1.75 -2.87 7.20
CA LYS A 352 -2.29 -4.24 7.13
C LYS A 352 -2.18 -4.79 5.72
N GLN A 353 -2.16 -6.12 5.58
CA GLN A 353 -2.26 -6.74 4.27
C GLN A 353 -3.60 -6.43 3.60
N LYS A 354 -3.58 -6.31 2.27
CA LYS A 354 -4.76 -5.96 1.45
C LYS A 354 -5.99 -6.82 1.80
N ASP A 355 -5.82 -8.13 1.86
CA ASP A 355 -6.92 -9.07 2.10
C ASP A 355 -7.46 -9.03 3.54
N LEU A 356 -6.66 -8.54 4.49
CA LEU A 356 -7.06 -8.43 5.90
C LEU A 356 -7.77 -7.12 6.21
N ILE A 357 -7.64 -6.09 5.38
CA ILE A 357 -8.35 -4.81 5.60
C ILE A 357 -9.87 -5.03 5.58
N GLY A 358 -10.39 -5.81 4.64
CA GLY A 358 -11.82 -6.13 4.59
C GLY A 358 -12.33 -6.90 5.80
N VAL A 359 -11.53 -7.82 6.34
CA VAL A 359 -11.86 -8.60 7.54
C VAL A 359 -11.80 -7.73 8.80
N ALA A 360 -10.75 -6.91 8.95
CA ALA A 360 -10.63 -5.95 10.05
C ALA A 360 -11.78 -4.94 10.05
N ALA A 361 -12.17 -4.46 8.86
CA ALA A 361 -13.33 -3.59 8.70
C ALA A 361 -14.63 -4.30 9.14
N ALA A 362 -14.81 -5.57 8.78
CA ALA A 362 -15.98 -6.37 9.20
C ALA A 362 -16.04 -6.60 10.72
N HIS A 363 -14.89 -6.56 11.41
CA HIS A 363 -14.82 -6.63 12.86
C HIS A 363 -14.95 -5.27 13.57
N GLY A 364 -15.14 -4.17 12.82
CA GLY A 364 -15.29 -2.84 13.39
C GLY A 364 -13.99 -2.21 13.90
N GLU A 365 -12.82 -2.62 13.37
CA GLU A 365 -11.52 -2.05 13.77
C GLU A 365 -11.32 -0.60 13.28
N PHE A 366 -12.07 -0.16 12.27
CA PHE A 366 -11.91 1.16 11.66
C PHE A 366 -13.08 2.09 11.97
N SER A 367 -12.76 3.37 12.21
CA SER A 367 -13.75 4.44 12.30
C SER A 367 -14.32 4.75 10.92
N TYR A 368 -13.45 4.81 9.93
CA TYR A 368 -13.79 4.93 8.53
C TYR A 368 -12.75 4.20 7.68
N GLN A 369 -13.21 3.41 6.70
CA GLN A 369 -12.36 2.75 5.72
C GLN A 369 -13.08 2.63 4.37
N SER A 370 -12.52 3.22 3.32
CA SER A 370 -12.97 3.03 1.93
C SER A 370 -11.86 2.45 1.05
N THR A 371 -10.62 2.86 1.28
CA THR A 371 -9.46 2.35 0.54
C THR A 371 -9.27 0.84 0.79
N ASN A 372 -9.02 0.07 -0.25
CA ASN A 372 -8.92 -1.40 -0.21
C ASN A 372 -10.20 -2.13 0.26
N ILE A 373 -11.36 -1.47 0.24
CA ILE A 373 -12.66 -2.13 0.40
C ILE A 373 -13.29 -2.24 -0.99
N GLY A 374 -13.42 -3.46 -1.49
CA GLY A 374 -14.05 -3.75 -2.78
C GLY A 374 -15.45 -4.33 -2.61
N PHE A 375 -16.17 -4.46 -3.73
CA PHE A 375 -17.52 -5.02 -3.72
C PHE A 375 -17.56 -6.50 -3.33
N GLY A 376 -16.48 -7.25 -3.57
CA GLY A 376 -16.38 -8.66 -3.14
C GLY A 376 -16.46 -8.86 -1.63
N GLN A 377 -16.22 -7.81 -0.82
CA GLN A 377 -16.39 -7.86 0.64
C GLN A 377 -17.80 -7.44 1.10
N PHE A 378 -18.71 -7.06 0.19
CA PHE A 378 -20.03 -6.52 0.54
C PHE A 378 -20.83 -7.45 1.46
N THR A 379 -20.97 -8.74 1.09
CA THR A 379 -21.76 -9.71 1.87
C THR A 379 -21.21 -9.87 3.29
N LEU A 380 -19.88 -10.00 3.44
CA LEU A 380 -19.22 -10.11 4.74
C LEU A 380 -19.45 -8.84 5.58
N LEU A 381 -19.26 -7.67 4.97
CA LEU A 381 -19.47 -6.41 5.66
C LEU A 381 -20.92 -6.23 6.08
N MET A 382 -21.88 -6.64 5.26
CA MET A 382 -23.30 -6.51 5.56
C MET A 382 -23.77 -7.52 6.60
N SER A 383 -23.25 -8.76 6.60
CA SER A 383 -23.58 -9.77 7.61
C SER A 383 -23.11 -9.37 9.00
N ASP A 384 -21.94 -8.73 9.09
CA ASP A 384 -21.29 -8.47 10.38
C ASP A 384 -21.49 -7.03 10.88
N ARG A 385 -22.11 -6.14 10.09
CA ARG A 385 -22.27 -4.69 10.41
C ARG A 385 -22.84 -4.39 11.80
N ASN A 386 -23.85 -5.16 12.22
CA ASN A 386 -24.50 -4.94 13.51
C ASN A 386 -23.57 -5.32 14.67
N ARG A 387 -22.77 -6.36 14.46
CA ARG A 387 -21.81 -6.87 15.44
C ARG A 387 -20.55 -6.01 15.50
N GLY A 388 -20.04 -5.59 14.34
CA GLY A 388 -18.88 -4.69 14.24
C GLY A 388 -19.22 -3.23 14.56
N GLY A 389 -20.51 -2.87 14.70
CA GLY A 389 -20.92 -1.54 15.11
C GLY A 389 -20.68 -0.46 14.04
N TYR A 390 -20.93 -0.77 12.78
CA TYR A 390 -20.72 0.15 11.66
C TYR A 390 -21.87 0.11 10.64
N LYS A 391 -21.80 1.04 9.68
CA LYS A 391 -22.63 1.13 8.48
C LYS A 391 -21.76 0.98 7.24
N VAL A 392 -22.34 0.44 6.17
CA VAL A 392 -21.70 0.39 4.85
C VAL A 392 -22.37 1.44 3.97
N ARG A 393 -21.63 2.47 3.56
CA ARG A 393 -22.06 3.44 2.55
C ARG A 393 -21.77 2.85 1.17
N GLN A 394 -22.69 3.10 0.24
CA GLN A 394 -22.58 2.72 -1.16
C GLN A 394 -22.61 4.01 -1.97
N TRP A 395 -21.44 4.46 -2.38
CA TRP A 395 -21.28 5.68 -3.15
C TRP A 395 -21.23 5.39 -4.64
N PHE A 396 -21.64 6.36 -5.44
CA PHE A 396 -21.58 6.24 -6.89
C PHE A 396 -20.12 6.23 -7.33
N SER A 397 -19.75 5.25 -8.15
CA SER A 397 -18.44 5.25 -8.77
C SER A 397 -18.36 6.35 -9.84
N THR A 398 -17.21 6.99 -9.97
CA THR A 398 -16.94 7.88 -11.12
C THR A 398 -16.50 7.13 -12.36
N ALA A 399 -16.20 5.83 -12.26
CA ALA A 399 -15.78 5.00 -13.37
C ALA A 399 -16.97 4.72 -14.31
N GLY A 400 -16.73 4.57 -15.60
CA GLY A 400 -17.73 4.20 -16.61
C GLY A 400 -17.74 2.72 -16.95
N GLY A 401 -16.83 1.95 -16.36
CA GLY A 401 -16.77 0.51 -16.51
C GLY A 401 -16.07 -0.14 -15.32
N SER A 402 -16.44 -1.38 -15.04
CA SER A 402 -15.78 -2.20 -14.02
C SER A 402 -14.47 -2.83 -14.51
N PHE A 403 -14.43 -3.27 -15.77
CA PHE A 403 -13.32 -4.04 -16.34
C PHE A 403 -13.14 -3.70 -17.80
N VAL A 404 -12.11 -2.92 -18.11
CA VAL A 404 -11.87 -2.43 -19.46
C VAL A 404 -10.70 -3.21 -20.08
N ILE A 405 -10.98 -3.94 -21.15
CA ILE A 405 -9.99 -4.63 -21.97
C ILE A 405 -9.56 -3.66 -23.06
N CYS A 406 -8.32 -3.22 -23.03
CA CYS A 406 -7.74 -2.32 -24.02
C CYS A 406 -6.94 -3.10 -25.06
N PHE A 407 -7.22 -2.83 -26.34
CA PHE A 407 -6.53 -3.43 -27.47
C PHE A 407 -5.33 -2.58 -27.86
N ASN A 408 -4.14 -3.15 -28.00
CA ASN A 408 -2.97 -2.37 -28.41
C ASN A 408 -3.02 -2.05 -29.93
N LEU A 409 -3.54 -0.89 -30.29
CA LEU A 409 -3.57 -0.41 -31.68
C LEU A 409 -2.16 -0.14 -32.22
N ASN A 410 -1.17 0.10 -31.36
CA ASN A 410 0.22 0.34 -31.73
C ASN A 410 1.09 -0.93 -31.70
N HIS A 411 0.50 -2.13 -31.72
CA HIS A 411 1.25 -3.38 -31.60
C HIS A 411 2.49 -3.41 -32.53
N ARG A 412 3.65 -3.62 -31.93
CA ARG A 412 4.94 -3.59 -32.62
C ARG A 412 5.08 -4.81 -33.53
N ILE A 413 5.63 -4.60 -34.73
CA ILE A 413 5.97 -5.70 -35.64
C ILE A 413 7.38 -6.18 -35.29
N GLU A 414 7.52 -7.49 -35.04
CA GLU A 414 8.79 -8.16 -34.80
C GLU A 414 9.13 -9.04 -36.00
N GLU A 415 10.30 -8.85 -36.62
CA GLU A 415 10.71 -9.66 -37.78
C GLU A 415 10.95 -11.13 -37.44
N SER A 416 11.38 -11.41 -36.20
CA SER A 416 11.54 -12.77 -35.66
C SER A 416 10.23 -13.50 -35.42
N LYS A 417 9.09 -12.79 -35.45
CA LYS A 417 7.73 -13.29 -35.20
C LYS A 417 6.76 -12.80 -36.27
N PRO A 418 6.70 -13.47 -37.44
CA PRO A 418 5.86 -13.05 -38.56
C PRO A 418 4.38 -12.83 -38.18
N GLU A 419 3.87 -13.57 -37.19
CA GLU A 419 2.51 -13.47 -36.67
C GLU A 419 2.19 -12.09 -36.07
N SER A 420 3.20 -11.34 -35.62
CA SER A 420 3.04 -9.98 -35.08
C SER A 420 2.41 -9.00 -36.09
N ARG A 421 2.60 -9.24 -37.40
CA ARG A 421 1.95 -8.45 -38.46
C ARG A 421 0.44 -8.67 -38.48
N PHE A 422 0.00 -9.92 -38.33
CA PHE A 422 -1.42 -10.24 -38.25
C PHE A 422 -2.04 -9.72 -36.95
N LYS A 423 -1.33 -9.84 -35.83
CA LYS A 423 -1.77 -9.24 -34.55
C LYS A 423 -2.02 -7.74 -34.69
N LYS A 424 -1.05 -6.98 -35.20
CA LYS A 424 -1.23 -5.53 -35.46
C LYS A 424 -2.45 -5.26 -36.36
N LYS A 425 -2.61 -6.02 -37.44
CA LYS A 425 -3.73 -5.88 -38.39
C LYS A 425 -5.09 -6.10 -37.72
N TYR A 426 -5.26 -7.21 -37.00
CA TYR A 426 -6.55 -7.59 -36.43
C TYR A 426 -6.89 -6.81 -35.17
N LEU A 427 -5.92 -6.49 -34.31
CA LEU A 427 -6.13 -5.59 -33.16
C LEU A 427 -6.60 -4.19 -33.61
N ASN A 428 -6.15 -3.70 -34.77
CA ASN A 428 -6.63 -2.45 -35.38
C ASN A 428 -8.00 -2.57 -36.08
N ASN A 429 -8.43 -3.77 -36.45
CA ASN A 429 -9.70 -3.97 -37.16
C ASN A 429 -10.90 -3.85 -36.21
N LYS A 430 -11.79 -2.87 -36.47
CA LYS A 430 -12.99 -2.67 -35.64
C LYS A 430 -13.96 -3.85 -35.66
N ILE A 431 -14.08 -4.58 -36.78
CA ILE A 431 -14.95 -5.76 -36.88
C ILE A 431 -14.44 -6.87 -35.96
N PHE A 432 -13.11 -7.06 -35.88
CA PHE A 432 -12.51 -8.01 -34.96
C PHE A 432 -12.86 -7.68 -33.50
N ARG A 433 -12.68 -6.42 -33.07
CA ARG A 433 -13.03 -5.99 -31.70
C ARG A 433 -14.54 -6.13 -31.41
N ARG A 434 -15.40 -5.79 -32.37
CA ARG A 434 -16.86 -5.99 -32.25
C ARG A 434 -17.24 -7.45 -32.08
N ALA A 435 -16.64 -8.34 -32.87
CA ALA A 435 -16.86 -9.78 -32.77
C ALA A 435 -16.48 -10.32 -31.39
N LEU A 436 -15.31 -9.91 -30.88
CA LEU A 436 -14.87 -10.27 -29.53
C LEU A 436 -15.80 -9.72 -28.46
N SER A 437 -16.38 -8.54 -28.65
CA SER A 437 -17.32 -7.98 -27.66
C SER A 437 -18.62 -8.76 -27.60
N VAL A 438 -19.19 -9.11 -28.76
CA VAL A 438 -20.44 -9.87 -28.87
C VAL A 438 -20.27 -11.33 -28.43
N ALA A 439 -19.04 -11.86 -28.49
CA ALA A 439 -18.73 -13.19 -27.99
C ALA A 439 -18.76 -13.31 -26.46
N ILE A 440 -18.73 -12.21 -25.69
CA ILE A 440 -18.64 -12.27 -24.22
C ILE A 440 -20.04 -12.40 -23.58
N ASN A 441 -20.20 -13.41 -22.73
CA ASN A 441 -21.40 -13.66 -21.95
C ASN A 441 -21.42 -12.81 -20.66
N ARG A 442 -21.60 -11.49 -20.83
CA ARG A 442 -21.65 -10.52 -19.72
C ARG A 442 -22.64 -10.92 -18.61
N PRO A 443 -23.88 -11.37 -18.90
CA PRO A 443 -24.82 -11.77 -17.84
C PRO A 443 -24.29 -12.90 -16.96
N ALA A 444 -23.63 -13.93 -17.53
CA ALA A 444 -23.04 -15.01 -16.75
C ALA A 444 -21.89 -14.52 -15.86
N ILE A 445 -21.01 -13.68 -16.41
CA ILE A 445 -19.90 -13.07 -15.67
C ILE A 445 -20.42 -12.20 -14.52
N ILE A 446 -21.43 -11.35 -14.79
CA ILE A 446 -22.04 -10.46 -13.81
C ILE A 446 -22.73 -11.25 -12.69
N HIS A 447 -23.47 -12.30 -13.01
CA HIS A 447 -24.10 -13.13 -11.99
C HIS A 447 -23.06 -13.82 -11.10
N SER A 448 -21.96 -14.32 -11.70
CA SER A 448 -20.88 -15.00 -10.98
C SER A 448 -20.05 -14.05 -10.09
N LEU A 449 -19.66 -12.89 -10.60
CA LEU A 449 -18.69 -11.99 -9.95
C LEU A 449 -19.32 -10.83 -9.18
N TYR A 450 -20.53 -10.41 -9.57
CA TYR A 450 -21.23 -9.24 -9.00
C TYR A 450 -22.59 -9.56 -8.38
N ALA A 451 -22.96 -10.85 -8.30
CA ALA A 451 -24.25 -11.31 -7.79
C ALA A 451 -25.46 -10.62 -8.48
N GLY A 452 -25.31 -10.24 -9.76
CA GLY A 452 -26.38 -9.62 -10.54
C GLY A 452 -26.62 -8.13 -10.28
N ILE A 453 -25.75 -7.44 -9.52
CA ILE A 453 -25.99 -6.04 -9.09
C ILE A 453 -25.57 -5.01 -10.15
N THR A 454 -24.64 -5.37 -11.04
CA THR A 454 -24.23 -4.51 -12.16
C THR A 454 -24.96 -4.90 -13.44
N GLU A 455 -24.88 -4.06 -14.46
CA GLU A 455 -25.55 -4.27 -15.75
C GLU A 455 -24.52 -4.39 -16.88
N PRO A 456 -24.76 -5.19 -17.94
CA PRO A 456 -23.90 -5.21 -19.11
C PRO A 456 -23.74 -3.81 -19.74
N SER A 457 -22.50 -3.34 -19.88
CA SER A 457 -22.23 -2.05 -20.53
C SER A 457 -20.83 -2.00 -21.15
N GLN A 458 -20.63 -1.12 -22.13
CA GLN A 458 -19.28 -0.67 -22.48
C GLN A 458 -18.77 0.38 -21.49
N ALA A 459 -17.49 0.73 -21.62
CA ALA A 459 -16.88 1.82 -20.86
C ALA A 459 -17.43 3.12 -21.42
N ALA A 460 -18.48 3.64 -20.81
CA ALA A 460 -19.13 4.89 -21.19
C ALA A 460 -19.32 5.74 -19.93
N PRO A 461 -19.41 7.09 -20.05
CA PRO A 461 -19.88 7.91 -18.95
C PRO A 461 -21.20 7.33 -18.39
N PRO A 462 -21.42 7.32 -17.06
CA PRO A 462 -22.66 6.79 -16.50
C PRO A 462 -23.87 7.64 -16.92
N PRO A 463 -25.11 7.10 -16.87
CA PRO A 463 -26.32 7.78 -17.35
C PRO A 463 -26.58 9.17 -16.75
N ASP A 464 -26.08 9.43 -15.55
CA ASP A 464 -26.21 10.69 -14.83
C ASP A 464 -25.05 11.66 -15.05
N SER A 465 -24.09 11.30 -15.92
CA SER A 465 -23.06 12.21 -16.43
C SER A 465 -23.64 13.14 -17.50
N PRO A 466 -23.23 14.43 -17.55
CA PRO A 466 -23.58 15.29 -18.69
C PRO A 466 -23.03 14.75 -20.03
N PHE A 467 -21.99 13.91 -19.99
CA PHE A 467 -21.36 13.29 -21.15
C PHE A 467 -21.95 11.94 -21.54
N PHE A 468 -23.06 11.50 -20.92
CA PHE A 468 -23.67 10.22 -21.27
C PHE A 468 -23.97 10.14 -22.77
N GLU A 469 -23.48 9.08 -23.39
CA GLU A 469 -23.70 8.77 -24.80
C GLU A 469 -24.22 7.33 -24.90
N PRO A 470 -25.54 7.13 -25.05
CA PRO A 470 -26.17 5.81 -25.05
C PRO A 470 -25.60 4.87 -26.13
N SER A 471 -25.20 5.43 -27.28
CA SER A 471 -24.65 4.62 -28.38
C SER A 471 -23.38 3.88 -27.98
N LEU A 472 -22.53 4.47 -27.14
CA LEU A 472 -21.35 3.82 -26.60
C LEU A 472 -21.73 2.80 -25.52
N ASN A 473 -22.57 3.18 -24.57
CA ASN A 473 -22.95 2.34 -23.43
C ASN A 473 -23.49 0.96 -23.86
N HIS A 474 -24.25 0.91 -24.96
CA HIS A 474 -24.87 -0.31 -25.49
C HIS A 474 -24.18 -0.88 -26.74
N ALA A 475 -23.02 -0.35 -27.15
CA ALA A 475 -22.33 -0.81 -28.35
C ALA A 475 -21.90 -2.28 -28.21
N PHE A 476 -22.41 -3.18 -29.06
CA PHE A 476 -21.94 -4.57 -29.18
C PHE A 476 -21.90 -5.38 -27.87
N ILE A 477 -22.79 -5.10 -26.92
CA ILE A 477 -22.83 -5.78 -25.60
C ILE A 477 -23.69 -7.04 -25.55
N LYS A 478 -24.58 -7.24 -26.54
CA LYS A 478 -25.51 -8.37 -26.58
C LYS A 478 -24.74 -9.64 -26.93
N TYR A 479 -24.76 -10.63 -26.03
CA TYR A 479 -24.10 -11.92 -26.24
C TYR A 479 -24.74 -12.70 -27.40
N ASP A 480 -23.95 -12.99 -28.44
CA ASP A 480 -24.36 -13.80 -29.60
C ASP A 480 -23.12 -14.41 -30.31
N PRO A 481 -22.66 -15.60 -29.89
CA PRO A 481 -21.53 -16.28 -30.51
C PRO A 481 -21.71 -16.55 -32.01
N SER A 482 -22.94 -16.64 -32.51
CA SER A 482 -23.21 -16.84 -33.94
C SER A 482 -22.87 -15.59 -34.76
N VAL A 483 -23.23 -14.40 -34.24
CA VAL A 483 -22.86 -13.12 -34.84
C VAL A 483 -21.36 -12.93 -34.79
N ALA A 484 -20.73 -13.23 -33.64
CA ALA A 484 -19.28 -13.14 -33.50
C ALA A 484 -18.55 -14.01 -34.53
N ASN A 485 -18.98 -15.26 -34.73
CA ASN A 485 -18.40 -16.14 -35.76
C ASN A 485 -18.53 -15.55 -37.17
N ARG A 486 -19.72 -15.05 -37.55
CA ARG A 486 -19.93 -14.42 -38.87
C ARG A 486 -19.02 -13.21 -39.08
N LEU A 487 -18.89 -12.33 -38.09
CA LEU A 487 -18.03 -11.16 -38.17
C LEU A 487 -16.54 -11.53 -38.31
N LEU A 488 -16.09 -12.61 -37.67
CA LEU A 488 -14.73 -13.13 -37.82
C LEU A 488 -14.51 -13.75 -39.22
N ASP A 489 -15.51 -14.47 -39.75
CA ASP A 489 -15.46 -15.04 -41.10
C ASP A 489 -15.37 -13.94 -42.18
N GLU A 490 -16.16 -12.86 -42.03
CA GLU A 490 -16.17 -11.70 -42.94
C GLU A 490 -14.80 -11.01 -43.10
N ILE A 491 -13.95 -11.08 -42.07
CA ILE A 491 -12.59 -10.52 -42.10
C ILE A 491 -11.50 -11.55 -42.44
N GLY A 492 -11.91 -12.72 -42.94
CA GLY A 492 -11.02 -13.76 -43.44
C GLY A 492 -10.34 -14.58 -42.35
N LEU A 493 -11.00 -14.79 -41.21
CA LEU A 493 -10.54 -15.67 -40.13
C LEU A 493 -11.29 -17.01 -40.09
N ASP A 494 -11.82 -17.47 -41.22
CA ASP A 494 -12.73 -18.63 -41.37
C ASP A 494 -12.08 -20.01 -41.15
N LYS A 495 -10.76 -20.12 -41.33
CA LYS A 495 -10.02 -21.37 -41.18
C LYS A 495 -9.75 -21.71 -39.72
N ARG A 496 -9.72 -23.01 -39.41
CA ARG A 496 -9.44 -23.55 -38.06
C ARG A 496 -8.34 -24.61 -38.08
N ASP A 497 -7.62 -24.73 -36.96
CA ASP A 497 -6.66 -25.79 -36.69
C ASP A 497 -7.35 -27.06 -36.14
N VAL A 498 -6.53 -28.08 -35.84
CA VAL A 498 -7.01 -29.39 -35.36
C VAL A 498 -7.70 -29.33 -34.00
N ASP A 499 -7.42 -28.30 -33.21
CA ASP A 499 -8.02 -28.09 -31.89
C ASP A 499 -9.30 -27.23 -31.98
N GLY A 500 -9.72 -26.87 -33.20
CA GLY A 500 -10.92 -26.08 -33.45
C GLY A 500 -10.72 -24.57 -33.28
N PHE A 501 -9.50 -24.08 -33.10
CA PHE A 501 -9.20 -22.65 -33.02
C PHE A 501 -8.92 -22.06 -34.39
N ARG A 502 -9.30 -20.80 -34.61
CA ARG A 502 -9.07 -20.09 -35.87
C ARG A 502 -7.57 -19.91 -36.13
N THR A 503 -7.17 -19.89 -37.39
CA THR A 503 -5.79 -19.59 -37.80
C THR A 503 -5.70 -18.20 -38.43
N PHE A 504 -4.49 -17.64 -38.50
CA PHE A 504 -4.24 -16.53 -39.39
C PHE A 504 -4.37 -16.97 -40.86
N PRO A 505 -4.56 -16.03 -41.82
CA PRO A 505 -4.76 -16.38 -43.23
C PRO A 505 -3.63 -17.18 -43.88
N ASP A 506 -2.40 -17.06 -43.35
CA ASP A 506 -1.22 -17.81 -43.78
C ASP A 506 -1.16 -19.25 -43.22
N GLY A 507 -2.12 -19.63 -42.37
CA GLY A 507 -2.20 -20.94 -41.71
C GLY A 507 -1.47 -21.01 -40.36
N SER A 508 -0.80 -19.93 -39.93
CA SER A 508 -0.18 -19.89 -38.60
C SER A 508 -1.23 -19.82 -37.49
N SER A 509 -0.90 -20.34 -36.30
CA SER A 509 -1.80 -20.35 -35.14
C SER A 509 -2.17 -18.92 -34.72
N MET A 510 -3.48 -18.62 -34.63
CA MET A 510 -3.95 -17.34 -34.09
C MET A 510 -4.02 -17.42 -32.56
N HIS A 511 -3.10 -16.74 -31.88
CA HIS A 511 -3.02 -16.71 -30.43
C HIS A 511 -2.74 -15.32 -29.90
N PHE A 512 -3.50 -14.90 -28.90
CA PHE A 512 -3.31 -13.62 -28.22
C PHE A 512 -3.10 -13.79 -26.72
N PHE A 513 -2.50 -12.78 -26.12
CA PHE A 513 -2.35 -12.68 -24.68
C PHE A 513 -3.20 -11.57 -24.10
N LEU A 514 -3.80 -11.86 -22.94
CA LEU A 514 -4.52 -10.87 -22.14
C LEU A 514 -3.74 -10.64 -20.86
N ASP A 515 -2.97 -9.55 -20.84
CA ASP A 515 -2.06 -9.25 -19.73
C ASP A 515 -2.76 -8.41 -18.66
N SER A 516 -2.51 -8.72 -17.39
CA SER A 516 -2.89 -7.90 -16.24
C SER A 516 -1.71 -7.76 -15.27
N PRO A 517 -1.52 -6.61 -14.61
CA PRO A 517 -0.50 -6.50 -13.59
C PRO A 517 -0.86 -7.29 -12.33
N ASP A 518 0.14 -7.81 -11.63
CA ASP A 518 0.00 -8.65 -10.43
C ASP A 518 -0.70 -7.98 -9.25
N HIS A 519 -0.56 -6.66 -9.12
CA HIS A 519 -1.17 -5.88 -8.05
C HIS A 519 -2.63 -5.48 -8.31
N ALA A 520 -3.13 -5.67 -9.54
CA ALA A 520 -4.44 -5.20 -9.95
C ALA A 520 -5.58 -5.85 -9.15
N ALA A 521 -6.55 -5.06 -8.72
CA ALA A 521 -7.63 -5.49 -7.83
C ALA A 521 -8.86 -5.98 -8.60
N PHE A 522 -8.68 -6.98 -9.47
CA PHE A 522 -9.80 -7.58 -10.22
C PHE A 522 -10.32 -8.86 -9.52
N PRO A 523 -11.61 -9.21 -9.63
CA PRO A 523 -12.12 -10.49 -9.16
C PRO A 523 -11.39 -11.65 -9.82
N ARG A 524 -11.08 -12.66 -9.03
CA ARG A 524 -10.43 -13.89 -9.50
C ARG A 524 -11.34 -14.61 -10.50
N GLY A 525 -10.78 -15.16 -11.57
CA GLY A 525 -11.51 -15.91 -12.59
C GLY A 525 -12.07 -15.07 -13.75
N LEU A 526 -12.01 -13.73 -13.67
CA LEU A 526 -12.58 -12.85 -14.70
C LEU A 526 -11.94 -13.06 -16.07
N LEU A 527 -10.61 -13.11 -16.13
CA LEU A 527 -9.88 -13.24 -17.39
C LEU A 527 -10.13 -14.61 -18.03
N GLU A 528 -10.29 -15.63 -17.19
CA GLU A 528 -10.62 -16.99 -17.58
C GLU A 528 -12.01 -17.05 -18.23
N PHE A 529 -13.03 -16.40 -17.66
CA PHE A 529 -14.36 -16.31 -18.30
C PHE A 529 -14.29 -15.69 -19.70
N VAL A 530 -13.58 -14.57 -19.85
CA VAL A 530 -13.45 -13.91 -21.15
C VAL A 530 -12.68 -14.78 -22.15
N ALA A 531 -11.62 -15.45 -21.69
CA ALA A 531 -10.85 -16.36 -22.53
C ALA A 531 -11.66 -17.59 -22.96
N GLU A 532 -12.50 -18.14 -22.08
CA GLU A 532 -13.42 -19.24 -22.36
C GLU A 532 -14.48 -18.83 -23.40
N ASP A 533 -15.14 -17.68 -23.22
CA ASP A 533 -16.11 -17.12 -24.16
C ASP A 533 -15.50 -16.89 -25.56
N TRP A 534 -14.26 -16.40 -25.62
CA TRP A 534 -13.53 -16.23 -26.88
C TRP A 534 -13.09 -17.55 -27.51
N ALA A 535 -12.78 -18.57 -26.70
CA ALA A 535 -12.46 -19.90 -27.19
C ALA A 535 -13.65 -20.55 -27.91
N GLU A 536 -14.90 -20.32 -27.46
CA GLU A 536 -16.12 -20.83 -28.12
C GLU A 536 -16.25 -20.36 -29.58
N VAL A 537 -15.82 -19.14 -29.87
CA VAL A 537 -15.80 -18.58 -31.24
C VAL A 537 -14.49 -18.89 -31.99
N GLY A 538 -13.60 -19.69 -31.39
CA GLY A 538 -12.34 -20.14 -31.97
C GLY A 538 -11.18 -19.15 -31.80
N VAL A 539 -11.27 -18.14 -30.93
CA VAL A 539 -10.17 -17.21 -30.68
C VAL A 539 -9.37 -17.67 -29.48
N ARG A 540 -8.11 -18.10 -29.69
CA ARG A 540 -7.25 -18.58 -28.61
C ARG A 540 -6.63 -17.41 -27.85
N VAL A 541 -6.98 -17.28 -26.57
CA VAL A 541 -6.40 -16.25 -25.68
C VAL A 541 -5.86 -16.88 -24.40
N THR A 542 -4.68 -16.43 -23.97
CA THR A 542 -4.09 -16.83 -22.68
C THR A 542 -4.06 -15.64 -21.72
N PRO A 543 -4.84 -15.69 -20.63
CA PRO A 543 -4.68 -14.79 -19.50
C PRO A 543 -3.29 -14.90 -18.89
N ARG A 544 -2.65 -13.76 -18.61
CA ARG A 544 -1.34 -13.71 -17.94
C ARG A 544 -1.33 -12.63 -16.90
N GLN A 545 -1.18 -13.04 -15.64
CA GLN A 545 -0.82 -12.11 -14.58
C GLN A 545 0.71 -11.90 -14.61
N ARG A 546 1.14 -10.67 -14.79
CA ARG A 546 2.56 -10.31 -14.93
C ARG A 546 3.03 -9.50 -13.74
N ALA A 547 4.25 -9.78 -13.27
CA ALA A 547 4.94 -8.88 -12.35
C ALA A 547 4.96 -7.47 -12.93
N GLN A 548 4.71 -6.46 -12.10
CA GLN A 548 4.50 -5.07 -12.53
C GLN A 548 5.52 -4.60 -13.57
N ARG A 549 6.81 -4.80 -13.30
CA ARG A 549 7.88 -4.40 -14.22
C ARG A 549 7.76 -5.04 -15.61
N LEU A 550 7.52 -6.34 -15.66
CA LEU A 550 7.38 -7.07 -16.93
C LEU A 550 6.12 -6.60 -17.67
N PHE A 551 5.03 -6.32 -16.95
CA PHE A 551 3.81 -5.74 -17.49
C PHE A 551 4.13 -4.39 -18.16
N THR A 552 4.74 -3.47 -17.42
CA THR A 552 5.03 -2.11 -17.88
C THR A 552 6.02 -2.10 -19.06
N LEU A 553 7.07 -2.93 -19.04
CA LEU A 553 8.00 -3.08 -20.17
C LEU A 553 7.30 -3.59 -21.44
N THR A 554 6.43 -4.59 -21.29
CA THR A 554 5.65 -5.17 -22.40
C THR A 554 4.73 -4.10 -22.99
N TYR A 555 4.10 -3.31 -22.13
CA TYR A 555 3.20 -2.23 -22.49
C TYR A 555 3.91 -1.09 -23.23
N TYR A 556 4.97 -0.51 -22.64
CA TYR A 556 5.66 0.64 -23.23
C TYR A 556 6.48 0.31 -24.48
N SER A 557 6.89 -0.94 -24.63
CA SER A 557 7.52 -1.44 -25.86
C SER A 557 6.51 -1.77 -26.96
N SER A 558 5.21 -1.57 -26.70
CA SER A 558 4.10 -1.92 -27.60
C SER A 558 4.09 -3.40 -28.01
N LEU A 559 4.54 -4.29 -27.12
CA LEU A 559 4.62 -5.74 -27.36
C LEU A 559 3.39 -6.50 -26.83
N GLY A 560 2.56 -5.87 -26.00
CA GLY A 560 1.33 -6.48 -25.49
C GLY A 560 0.25 -6.55 -26.56
N ASP A 561 -0.55 -7.62 -26.57
CA ASP A 561 -1.69 -7.77 -27.50
C ASP A 561 -2.92 -7.00 -26.98
N MET A 562 -3.39 -7.43 -25.81
CA MET A 562 -4.49 -6.84 -25.07
C MET A 562 -4.09 -6.77 -23.61
N LEU A 563 -4.55 -5.71 -22.94
CA LEU A 563 -4.29 -5.53 -21.53
C LEU A 563 -5.59 -5.22 -20.80
N LEU A 564 -5.71 -5.74 -19.60
CA LEU A 564 -6.76 -5.33 -18.70
C LEU A 564 -6.32 -4.01 -18.05
N GLY A 565 -6.96 -2.93 -18.46
CA GLY A 565 -6.63 -1.58 -18.03
C GLY A 565 -7.70 -0.60 -18.44
N GLY A 566 -8.09 0.24 -17.51
CA GLY A 566 -9.05 1.33 -17.69
C GLY A 566 -8.98 2.17 -16.43
N GLY A 567 -8.67 3.45 -16.58
CA GLY A 567 -8.59 4.34 -15.43
C GLY A 567 -9.93 5.01 -15.12
N PRO A 568 -10.05 5.57 -13.91
CA PRO A 568 -11.23 5.36 -13.07
C PRO A 568 -12.40 6.33 -13.30
N ILE A 569 -12.42 7.10 -14.40
CA ILE A 569 -13.24 8.33 -14.47
C ILE A 569 -13.78 8.59 -15.85
N ASP A 570 -14.98 8.09 -16.06
CA ASP A 570 -15.78 8.40 -17.24
C ASP A 570 -16.91 9.38 -16.90
N PHE A 571 -17.12 9.72 -15.62
CA PHE A 571 -18.12 10.72 -15.23
C PHE A 571 -17.85 12.10 -15.84
N LEU A 572 -16.57 12.51 -15.95
CA LEU A 572 -16.13 13.74 -16.62
C LEU A 572 -14.97 13.44 -17.56
N PRO A 573 -15.25 12.85 -18.74
CA PRO A 573 -14.23 12.30 -19.63
C PRO A 573 -13.37 13.40 -20.27
N LEU A 574 -13.79 14.68 -20.26
CA LEU A 574 -12.94 15.79 -20.67
C LEU A 574 -11.68 15.94 -19.81
N ILE A 575 -11.77 15.68 -18.50
CA ILE A 575 -10.62 15.81 -17.58
C ILE A 575 -9.58 14.72 -17.90
N ASN A 576 -10.07 13.50 -18.11
CA ASN A 576 -9.26 12.34 -18.42
C ASN A 576 -9.92 11.49 -19.53
N PRO A 577 -9.58 11.74 -20.81
CA PRO A 577 -10.25 11.09 -21.93
C PRO A 577 -9.64 9.74 -22.30
N GLN A 578 -8.82 9.12 -21.43
CA GLN A 578 -7.91 8.04 -21.79
C GLN A 578 -8.54 6.77 -22.37
N ASN A 579 -9.84 6.57 -22.16
CA ASN A 579 -10.61 5.45 -22.71
C ASN A 579 -11.13 5.74 -24.14
N TYR A 580 -11.15 7.01 -24.56
CA TYR A 580 -11.80 7.48 -25.80
C TYR A 580 -10.81 8.14 -26.76
N VAL A 581 -9.82 8.84 -26.21
CA VAL A 581 -8.79 9.59 -26.92
C VAL A 581 -7.43 9.14 -26.39
N PRO A 582 -6.48 8.75 -27.25
CA PRO A 582 -5.16 8.41 -26.78
C PRO A 582 -4.45 9.62 -26.18
N VAL A 583 -4.12 9.52 -24.91
CA VAL A 583 -3.25 10.42 -24.15
C VAL A 583 -2.13 9.59 -23.52
N LEU A 584 -1.17 10.22 -22.84
CA LEU A 584 0.00 9.53 -22.26
C LEU A 584 -0.36 8.34 -21.35
N THR A 585 -1.52 8.38 -20.69
CA THR A 585 -2.01 7.33 -19.79
C THR A 585 -2.92 6.30 -20.48
N SER A 586 -3.17 6.42 -21.79
CA SER A 586 -4.11 5.56 -22.52
C SER A 586 -3.54 4.19 -22.86
N SER A 587 -4.27 3.15 -22.43
CA SER A 587 -3.87 1.75 -22.62
C SER A 587 -4.09 1.18 -24.02
N PHE A 588 -5.04 1.69 -24.80
CA PHE A 588 -5.38 1.11 -26.12
C PHE A 588 -4.51 1.62 -27.28
N ALA A 589 -3.78 2.72 -27.11
CA ALA A 589 -2.92 3.25 -28.16
C ALA A 589 -1.74 4.04 -27.56
N PRO A 590 -0.82 3.36 -26.87
CA PRO A 590 0.19 4.02 -26.05
C PRO A 590 1.11 4.94 -26.86
N ASN A 591 1.49 4.58 -28.09
CA ASN A 591 2.38 5.40 -28.90
C ASN A 591 1.67 6.61 -29.52
N TYR A 592 0.39 6.46 -29.89
CA TYR A 592 -0.45 7.59 -30.28
C TYR A 592 -0.67 8.54 -29.09
N GLY A 593 -0.87 7.98 -27.89
CA GLY A 593 -0.98 8.74 -26.65
C GLY A 593 0.29 9.53 -26.31
N LYS A 594 1.47 8.93 -26.49
CA LYS A 594 2.78 9.61 -26.36
C LYS A 594 2.91 10.76 -27.37
N TRP A 595 2.57 10.53 -28.63
CA TRP A 595 2.61 11.57 -29.66
C TRP A 595 1.68 12.75 -29.33
N MET A 596 0.43 12.46 -28.95
CA MET A 596 -0.54 13.48 -28.54
C MET A 596 -0.08 14.25 -27.30
N GLY A 597 0.34 13.54 -26.25
CA GLY A 597 0.76 14.12 -24.98
C GLY A 597 2.04 14.96 -25.07
N ARG A 598 2.90 14.70 -26.07
CA ARG A 598 4.09 15.50 -26.38
C ARG A 598 3.82 16.66 -27.34
N GLY A 599 2.53 16.99 -27.58
CA GLY A 599 2.14 18.14 -28.38
C GLY A 599 2.16 17.91 -29.90
N GLY A 600 1.99 16.67 -30.35
CA GLY A 600 2.02 16.31 -31.77
C GLY A 600 1.03 17.09 -32.65
N LEU A 601 -0.20 17.35 -32.16
CA LEU A 601 -1.18 18.19 -32.88
C LEU A 601 -0.68 19.62 -33.15
N PHE A 602 0.31 20.08 -32.40
CA PHE A 602 0.83 21.45 -32.44
C PHE A 602 2.25 21.52 -33.01
N GLY A 603 2.75 20.45 -33.62
CA GLY A 603 4.07 20.42 -34.26
C GLY A 603 5.25 20.46 -33.28
N SER A 604 5.05 20.03 -32.02
CA SER A 604 6.11 19.97 -31.03
C SER A 604 7.22 18.99 -31.45
N ALA A 605 8.48 19.39 -31.31
CA ALA A 605 9.63 18.53 -31.56
C ALA A 605 9.67 17.32 -30.60
N GLU A 606 9.10 17.42 -29.40
CA GLU A 606 9.01 16.30 -28.45
C GLU A 606 8.19 15.13 -29.01
N ALA A 607 7.22 15.41 -29.89
CA ALA A 607 6.41 14.36 -30.52
C ALA A 607 7.20 13.46 -31.48
N LEU A 608 8.44 13.84 -31.83
CA LEU A 608 9.37 13.05 -32.65
C LEU A 608 10.27 12.13 -31.80
N LEU A 609 10.25 12.24 -30.48
CA LEU A 609 11.06 11.39 -29.59
C LEU A 609 10.65 9.91 -29.73
N PRO A 610 11.60 8.96 -29.57
CA PRO A 610 11.33 7.53 -29.72
C PRO A 610 10.10 7.05 -28.96
N GLY A 611 9.37 6.11 -29.58
CA GLY A 611 8.16 5.52 -29.02
C GLY A 611 6.89 6.37 -29.17
N ALA A 612 6.96 7.59 -29.70
CA ALA A 612 5.78 8.33 -30.18
C ALA A 612 5.50 7.95 -31.65
N GLU A 613 4.23 7.73 -31.99
CA GLU A 613 3.79 7.43 -33.35
C GLU A 613 2.66 8.40 -33.71
N GLU A 614 2.72 9.06 -34.87
CA GLU A 614 1.60 9.89 -35.33
C GLU A 614 0.48 8.99 -35.87
N PRO A 615 -0.78 9.17 -35.43
CA PRO A 615 -1.90 8.48 -36.05
C PRO A 615 -2.01 8.85 -37.55
N PRO A 616 -2.23 7.89 -38.46
CA PRO A 616 -2.33 8.18 -39.89
C PRO A 616 -3.40 9.24 -40.21
N PRO A 617 -3.19 10.09 -41.23
CA PRO A 617 -4.22 11.02 -41.68
C PRO A 617 -5.54 10.29 -42.00
N GLY A 618 -6.66 10.82 -41.51
CA GLY A 618 -7.99 10.22 -41.68
C GLY A 618 -8.31 9.04 -40.76
N HIS A 619 -7.38 8.59 -39.90
CA HIS A 619 -7.66 7.57 -38.91
C HIS A 619 -8.66 8.09 -37.86
N PRO A 620 -9.67 7.30 -37.40
CA PRO A 620 -10.67 7.80 -36.45
C PRO A 620 -10.10 8.30 -35.12
N VAL A 621 -8.98 7.71 -34.67
CA VAL A 621 -8.22 8.22 -33.52
C VAL A 621 -7.75 9.67 -33.73
N ARG A 622 -7.25 10.00 -34.93
CA ARG A 622 -6.80 11.37 -35.25
C ARG A 622 -7.97 12.34 -35.13
N ARG A 623 -9.14 11.97 -35.67
CA ARG A 623 -10.36 12.77 -35.56
C ARG A 623 -10.82 12.94 -34.12
N ALA A 624 -10.75 11.89 -33.30
CA ALA A 624 -11.09 11.95 -31.88
C ALA A 624 -10.16 12.91 -31.10
N MET A 625 -8.86 12.92 -31.41
CA MET A 625 -7.90 13.87 -30.83
C MET A 625 -8.21 15.33 -31.22
N GLU A 626 -8.55 15.58 -32.48
CA GLU A 626 -8.91 16.91 -32.97
C GLU A 626 -10.21 17.42 -32.35
N LEU A 627 -11.24 16.59 -32.27
CA LEU A 627 -12.50 16.93 -31.61
C LEU A 627 -12.33 17.20 -30.12
N TYR A 628 -11.47 16.42 -29.45
CA TYR A 628 -11.14 16.69 -28.05
C TYR A 628 -10.47 18.05 -27.89
N ASP A 629 -9.47 18.37 -28.72
CA ASP A 629 -8.85 19.70 -28.70
C ASP A 629 -9.85 20.83 -29.04
N GLU A 630 -10.76 20.61 -29.99
CA GLU A 630 -11.84 21.55 -30.32
C GLU A 630 -12.77 21.79 -29.13
N ALA A 631 -13.16 20.73 -28.42
CA ALA A 631 -13.95 20.83 -27.20
C ALA A 631 -13.22 21.71 -26.16
N LEU A 632 -11.92 21.50 -25.93
CA LEU A 632 -11.14 22.31 -24.98
C LEU A 632 -11.10 23.81 -25.29
N GLN A 633 -11.34 24.21 -26.54
CA GLN A 633 -11.34 25.61 -26.95
C GLN A 633 -12.66 26.34 -26.68
N LYS A 634 -13.74 25.61 -26.40
CA LYS A 634 -15.07 26.23 -26.19
C LYS A 634 -15.17 26.87 -24.81
N SER A 635 -15.89 27.99 -24.77
CA SER A 635 -16.08 28.80 -23.55
C SER A 635 -17.13 28.22 -22.61
N SER A 636 -18.13 27.54 -23.16
CA SER A 636 -19.27 26.95 -22.45
C SER A 636 -19.13 25.44 -22.28
N LEU A 637 -19.34 24.93 -21.06
CA LEU A 637 -19.38 23.48 -20.78
C LEU A 637 -20.38 22.73 -21.69
N LEU A 638 -21.50 23.35 -22.05
CA LEU A 638 -22.51 22.73 -22.91
C LEU A 638 -21.97 22.48 -24.32
N GLU A 639 -21.27 23.45 -24.90
CA GLU A 639 -20.61 23.29 -26.21
C GLU A 639 -19.48 22.24 -26.15
N GLN A 640 -18.73 22.21 -25.04
CA GLN A 640 -17.70 21.19 -24.83
C GLN A 640 -18.30 19.78 -24.80
N VAL A 641 -19.43 19.61 -24.10
CA VAL A 641 -20.17 18.34 -24.00
C VAL A 641 -20.66 17.89 -25.37
N GLU A 642 -21.26 18.78 -26.16
CA GLU A 642 -21.78 18.45 -27.49
C GLU A 642 -20.69 17.91 -28.43
N ILE A 643 -19.54 18.58 -28.49
CA ILE A 643 -18.40 18.16 -29.33
C ILE A 643 -17.79 16.86 -28.81
N PHE A 644 -17.67 16.72 -27.48
CA PHE A 644 -17.10 15.51 -26.90
C PHE A 644 -18.01 14.28 -27.07
N ARG A 645 -19.34 14.45 -27.17
CA ARG A 645 -20.22 13.32 -27.53
C ARG A 645 -19.88 12.72 -28.89
N ASP A 646 -19.38 13.51 -29.83
CA ASP A 646 -18.93 12.95 -31.12
C ASP A 646 -17.66 12.10 -30.97
N VAL A 647 -16.78 12.43 -30.02
CA VAL A 647 -15.66 11.56 -29.63
C VAL A 647 -16.18 10.22 -29.09
N LEU A 648 -17.21 10.25 -28.24
CA LEU A 648 -17.83 9.05 -27.68
C LEU A 648 -18.52 8.19 -28.75
N LYS A 649 -19.18 8.80 -29.74
CA LYS A 649 -19.74 8.08 -30.91
C LYS A 649 -18.65 7.44 -31.77
N ILE A 650 -17.51 8.11 -31.97
CA ILE A 650 -16.35 7.52 -32.65
C ILE A 650 -15.85 6.30 -31.87
N ALA A 651 -15.74 6.42 -30.54
CA ALA A 651 -15.39 5.29 -29.68
C ALA A 651 -16.43 4.17 -29.75
N ALA A 652 -17.72 4.47 -29.86
CA ALA A 652 -18.80 3.48 -30.00
C ALA A 652 -18.70 2.70 -31.32
N ASP A 653 -18.43 3.40 -32.43
CA ASP A 653 -18.24 2.76 -33.73
C ASP A 653 -16.97 1.89 -33.74
N ASN A 654 -15.88 2.36 -33.16
CA ASN A 654 -14.61 1.67 -33.28
C ASN A 654 -14.35 0.64 -32.19
N LEU A 655 -14.93 0.81 -31.00
CA LEU A 655 -14.78 -0.05 -29.84
C LEU A 655 -13.30 -0.28 -29.48
N TRP A 656 -12.59 0.79 -29.13
CA TRP A 656 -11.16 0.77 -28.78
C TRP A 656 -10.85 -0.12 -27.58
N SER A 657 -11.83 -0.19 -26.68
CA SER A 657 -11.82 -1.02 -25.49
C SER A 657 -13.15 -1.74 -25.36
N ILE A 658 -13.13 -2.86 -24.64
CA ILE A 658 -14.32 -3.66 -24.35
C ILE A 658 -14.50 -3.69 -22.85
N ASN A 659 -15.70 -3.36 -22.37
CA ASN A 659 -16.06 -3.49 -20.96
C ASN A 659 -17.13 -4.56 -20.73
N ILE A 660 -17.18 -5.05 -19.49
CA ILE A 660 -18.06 -6.12 -19.05
C ILE A 660 -19.35 -5.58 -18.45
N SER A 661 -19.26 -4.63 -17.52
CA SER A 661 -20.41 -4.13 -16.77
C SER A 661 -20.26 -2.69 -16.30
N THR A 662 -21.38 -2.09 -15.93
CA THR A 662 -21.42 -0.86 -15.15
C THR A 662 -20.58 -1.02 -13.87
N PRO A 663 -20.04 0.08 -13.31
CA PRO A 663 -19.26 0.02 -12.08
C PRO A 663 -20.11 -0.44 -10.89
N ALA A 664 -19.56 -1.30 -10.05
CA ALA A 664 -20.13 -1.53 -8.72
C ALA A 664 -20.01 -0.27 -7.84
N PRO A 665 -20.90 -0.08 -6.84
CA PRO A 665 -20.78 1.02 -5.89
C PRO A 665 -19.45 0.99 -5.13
N VAL A 666 -18.89 2.18 -4.87
CA VAL A 666 -17.73 2.33 -3.99
C VAL A 666 -18.20 2.17 -2.55
N LEU A 667 -17.62 1.21 -1.84
CA LEU A 667 -17.99 0.92 -0.47
C LEU A 667 -17.15 1.74 0.51
N ALA A 668 -17.80 2.31 1.52
CA ALA A 668 -17.12 2.89 2.68
C ALA A 668 -17.73 2.33 3.96
N VAL A 669 -16.89 1.75 4.81
CA VAL A 669 -17.25 1.29 6.16
C VAL A 669 -17.11 2.46 7.11
N VAL A 670 -18.17 2.77 7.85
CA VAL A 670 -18.25 3.94 8.75
C VAL A 670 -18.79 3.50 10.10
N SER A 671 -18.04 3.73 11.18
CA SER A 671 -18.51 3.37 12.52
C SER A 671 -19.80 4.10 12.87
N ASN A 672 -20.64 3.49 13.72
CA ASN A 672 -21.90 4.11 14.14
C ASN A 672 -21.70 5.43 14.92
N ASP A 673 -20.53 5.58 15.54
CA ASP A 673 -20.15 6.75 16.34
C ASP A 673 -19.71 7.93 15.47
N MET A 674 -19.24 7.67 14.24
CA MET A 674 -18.80 8.68 13.30
C MET A 674 -19.99 9.28 12.54
N LYS A 675 -20.09 10.60 12.55
CA LYS A 675 -21.20 11.40 12.01
C LYS A 675 -20.71 12.30 10.89
N ASN A 676 -21.65 12.96 10.21
CA ASN A 676 -21.40 13.83 9.06
C ASN A 676 -20.80 13.14 7.82
N VAL A 677 -20.78 11.81 7.75
CA VAL A 677 -20.33 11.09 6.54
C VAL A 677 -21.50 10.97 5.55
N PRO A 678 -21.40 11.54 4.33
CA PRO A 678 -22.47 11.52 3.34
C PRO A 678 -23.05 10.14 3.07
N HIS A 679 -24.39 10.05 3.03
CA HIS A 679 -25.04 8.80 2.64
C HIS A 679 -24.86 8.51 1.15
N ARG A 680 -24.87 9.56 0.32
CA ARG A 680 -24.73 9.54 -1.14
C ARG A 680 -23.70 10.59 -1.55
N MET A 681 -22.74 10.19 -2.37
CA MET A 681 -21.76 11.04 -3.05
C MET A 681 -21.16 10.25 -4.21
N ARG A 682 -20.39 10.93 -5.07
CA ARG A 682 -19.52 10.31 -6.06
C ARG A 682 -18.12 10.13 -5.47
N ALA A 683 -17.58 8.93 -5.64
CA ALA A 683 -16.27 8.56 -5.16
C ALA A 683 -15.37 8.18 -6.34
N GLY A 684 -14.23 8.86 -6.44
CA GLY A 684 -13.30 8.73 -7.55
C GLY A 684 -11.96 9.39 -7.29
N TRP A 685 -10.95 9.00 -8.05
CA TRP A 685 -9.58 9.51 -7.88
C TRP A 685 -9.45 11.02 -8.18
N GLU A 686 -9.96 11.55 -9.30
CA GLU A 686 -9.86 12.99 -9.62
C GLU A 686 -10.78 13.86 -8.76
N PHE A 687 -11.72 13.23 -8.05
CA PHE A 687 -12.55 13.88 -7.05
C PHE A 687 -11.84 13.96 -5.70
N LEU A 688 -10.64 13.37 -5.60
CA LEU A 688 -9.83 13.26 -4.39
C LEU A 688 -10.62 12.64 -3.23
N SER A 689 -11.53 11.71 -3.54
CA SER A 689 -12.42 11.14 -2.54
C SER A 689 -11.66 10.37 -1.46
N PRO A 690 -12.02 10.52 -0.17
CA PRO A 690 -13.22 11.19 0.33
C PRO A 690 -13.10 12.70 0.60
N SER A 691 -12.05 13.42 0.21
CA SER A 691 -11.91 14.87 0.50
C SER A 691 -13.10 15.70 0.02
N ASN A 692 -13.70 15.36 -1.14
CA ASN A 692 -14.92 15.99 -1.65
C ASN A 692 -16.17 15.77 -0.76
N ALA A 693 -16.09 14.90 0.24
CA ALA A 693 -17.12 14.65 1.24
C ALA A 693 -17.07 15.64 2.42
N GLY A 694 -16.15 16.61 2.43
CA GLY A 694 -16.00 17.58 3.52
C GLY A 694 -15.58 16.91 4.83
N VAL A 695 -14.54 16.07 4.75
CA VAL A 695 -14.08 15.22 5.86
C VAL A 695 -13.71 16.01 7.12
N GLU A 696 -13.43 17.29 6.99
CA GLU A 696 -13.13 18.21 8.09
C GLU A 696 -14.33 18.39 9.02
N THR A 697 -15.54 18.23 8.48
CA THR A 697 -16.80 18.29 9.23
C THR A 697 -17.15 16.96 9.91
N PHE A 698 -16.42 15.88 9.64
CA PHE A 698 -16.68 14.59 10.28
C PHE A 698 -16.34 14.69 11.76
N TYR A 699 -17.15 14.05 12.60
CA TYR A 699 -16.96 14.07 14.05
C TYR A 699 -17.43 12.77 14.71
N PHE A 700 -16.97 12.53 15.94
CA PHE A 700 -17.47 11.43 16.76
C PHE A 700 -18.53 11.92 17.73
N SER A 701 -19.61 11.17 17.87
CA SER A 701 -20.63 11.43 18.91
C SER A 701 -20.06 11.44 20.33
N ARG A 702 -18.97 10.68 20.55
CA ARG A 702 -18.18 10.61 21.79
C ARG A 702 -16.70 10.40 21.48
N SER A 703 -15.82 11.24 22.04
CA SER A 703 -14.37 10.98 22.01
C SER A 703 -13.99 9.83 22.95
N ARG A 704 -13.07 8.98 22.50
CA ARG A 704 -12.48 7.87 23.26
C ARG A 704 -10.99 8.11 23.57
N ASP A 705 -10.48 9.32 23.32
CA ASP A 705 -9.08 9.64 23.56
C ASP A 705 -8.78 9.71 25.04
N SER A 706 -7.70 9.06 25.46
CA SER A 706 -7.21 9.14 26.83
C SER A 706 -6.49 10.47 27.10
N PRO A 707 -6.36 10.90 28.37
CA PRO A 707 -5.58 12.08 28.71
C PRO A 707 -4.12 12.03 28.20
N GLY A 708 -3.54 10.83 28.13
CA GLY A 708 -2.20 10.63 27.56
C GLY A 708 -2.17 10.88 26.05
N ALA A 709 -3.19 10.44 25.33
CA ALA A 709 -3.32 10.72 23.91
C ALA A 709 -3.47 12.22 23.61
N ILE A 710 -4.28 12.94 24.41
CA ILE A 710 -4.46 14.40 24.26
C ILE A 710 -3.14 15.14 24.47
N LYS A 711 -2.37 14.79 25.52
CA LYS A 711 -1.04 15.38 25.75
C LYS A 711 -0.06 15.10 24.62
N GLN A 712 -0.07 13.89 24.07
CA GLN A 712 0.76 13.57 22.91
C GLN A 712 0.37 14.41 21.69
N ILE A 713 -0.93 14.59 21.43
CA ILE A 713 -1.41 15.43 20.32
C ILE A 713 -0.91 16.87 20.49
N GLN A 714 -1.03 17.43 21.69
CA GLN A 714 -0.52 18.78 22.00
C GLN A 714 1.00 18.88 21.77
N GLN A 715 1.77 17.89 22.21
CA GLN A 715 3.21 17.85 22.01
C GLN A 715 3.58 17.77 20.53
N ASP A 716 2.92 16.88 19.76
CA ASP A 716 3.15 16.74 18.33
C ASP A 716 2.81 18.04 17.56
N ILE A 717 1.79 18.80 18.00
CA ILE A 717 1.43 20.09 17.38
C ILE A 717 2.53 21.13 17.57
N LEU A 718 3.05 21.26 18.79
CA LEU A 718 4.04 22.28 19.13
C LEU A 718 5.44 21.94 18.62
N ASP A 719 5.75 20.65 18.56
CA ASP A 719 7.14 20.20 18.54
C ASP A 719 7.33 19.01 17.57
N PRO A 720 7.36 19.27 16.24
CA PRO A 720 7.55 18.23 15.24
C PRO A 720 8.84 17.43 15.49
N THR A 721 8.75 16.11 15.31
CA THR A 721 9.91 15.23 15.38
C THR A 721 10.52 15.06 13.99
N PRO A 722 11.74 15.55 13.72
CA PRO A 722 12.37 15.43 12.40
C PRO A 722 12.51 13.97 11.96
N ILE A 723 12.51 13.72 10.65
CA ILE A 723 12.60 12.37 10.04
C ILE A 723 13.78 11.55 10.59
N TYR A 724 14.91 12.18 10.95
CA TYR A 724 16.07 11.49 11.56
C TYR A 724 16.38 11.92 13.01
N GLY A 725 15.37 12.41 13.73
CA GLY A 725 15.49 12.86 15.12
C GLY A 725 16.11 14.25 15.27
N LYS A 726 15.97 14.84 16.47
CA LYS A 726 16.37 16.23 16.79
C LYS A 726 17.83 16.42 17.18
N SER A 727 18.71 15.45 16.97
CA SER A 727 20.09 15.63 17.45
C SER A 727 20.73 16.83 16.74
N ASP A 728 20.97 17.89 17.52
CA ASP A 728 21.89 19.01 17.26
C ASP A 728 23.30 18.51 16.90
N ASP A 729 23.57 17.24 17.14
CA ASP A 729 24.77 16.57 16.70
C ASP A 729 24.75 16.39 15.17
N SER A 730 25.50 17.27 14.51
CA SER A 730 25.91 17.19 13.09
C SER A 730 26.50 15.84 12.63
N GLN A 731 26.56 14.85 13.53
CA GLN A 731 27.08 13.50 13.32
C GLN A 731 26.03 12.44 12.97
N THR A 732 24.73 12.70 13.16
CA THR A 732 23.67 11.72 12.87
C THR A 732 23.45 11.63 11.36
N ARG A 733 23.71 10.45 10.75
CA ARG A 733 23.69 10.24 9.30
C ARG A 733 22.71 9.13 8.88
N VAL A 734 22.43 9.06 7.58
CA VAL A 734 21.66 7.96 6.99
C VAL A 734 22.26 6.62 7.41
N GLY A 735 21.48 5.82 8.14
CA GLY A 735 21.93 4.53 8.66
C GLY A 735 22.22 4.46 10.16
N ASP A 736 22.29 5.59 10.88
CA ASP A 736 22.46 5.56 12.35
C ASP A 736 21.13 5.25 13.08
N GLY A 737 20.00 5.33 12.36
CA GLY A 737 18.65 5.18 12.88
C GLY A 737 18.16 6.43 13.62
N GLY A 738 17.08 7.06 13.12
CA GLY A 738 16.40 8.16 13.81
C GLY A 738 15.56 7.68 14.99
N SER A 739 15.11 6.42 14.96
CA SER A 739 14.28 5.78 15.99
C SER A 739 15.11 5.12 17.09
N ASN A 740 14.51 4.93 18.27
CA ASN A 740 15.13 4.19 19.37
C ASN A 740 15.51 2.76 18.95
N GLY A 741 14.62 2.05 18.24
CA GLY A 741 14.92 0.71 17.70
C GLY A 741 16.07 0.72 16.70
N GLY A 742 16.11 1.72 15.81
CA GLY A 742 17.19 1.91 14.82
C GLY A 742 18.57 2.14 15.46
N ARG A 743 18.62 2.91 16.54
CA ARG A 743 19.85 3.13 17.32
C ARG A 743 20.29 1.88 18.08
N ILE A 744 19.33 1.17 18.70
CA ILE A 744 19.60 -0.06 19.42
C ILE A 744 20.16 -1.13 18.47
N ILE A 745 19.56 -1.32 17.29
CA ILE A 745 20.05 -2.31 16.33
C ILE A 745 21.44 -1.93 15.80
N ALA A 746 21.69 -0.65 15.50
CA ALA A 746 23.02 -0.19 15.11
C ALA A 746 24.06 -0.49 16.21
N TRP A 747 23.71 -0.24 17.47
CA TRP A 747 24.56 -0.56 18.61
C TRP A 747 24.77 -2.07 18.78
N ILE A 748 23.73 -2.90 18.68
CA ILE A 748 23.82 -4.37 18.76
C ILE A 748 24.76 -4.89 17.68
N ILE A 749 24.62 -4.43 16.44
CA ILE A 749 25.47 -4.86 15.32
C ILE A 749 26.93 -4.47 15.59
N LYS A 750 27.19 -3.21 15.95
CA LYS A 750 28.54 -2.74 16.32
C LYS A 750 29.11 -3.58 17.45
N PHE A 751 28.33 -3.80 18.50
CA PHE A 751 28.73 -4.59 19.67
C PHE A 751 29.02 -6.04 19.30
N LEU A 752 28.20 -6.70 18.47
CA LEU A 752 28.43 -8.07 18.02
C LEU A 752 29.71 -8.20 17.21
N PHE A 753 29.97 -7.31 16.25
CA PHE A 753 31.23 -7.35 15.48
C PHE A 753 32.45 -7.03 16.36
N ILE A 754 32.36 -6.03 17.24
CA ILE A 754 33.44 -5.70 18.18
C ILE A 754 33.70 -6.85 19.16
N THR A 755 32.66 -7.50 19.68
CA THR A 755 32.82 -8.63 20.61
C THR A 755 33.35 -9.88 19.93
N ILE A 756 33.04 -10.12 18.65
CA ILE A 756 33.68 -11.18 17.87
C ILE A 756 35.18 -10.89 17.72
N ILE A 757 35.56 -9.65 17.40
CA ILE A 757 36.97 -9.25 17.24
C ILE A 757 37.71 -9.26 18.59
N ALA A 758 37.14 -8.64 19.63
CA ALA A 758 37.71 -8.57 20.96
C ALA A 758 37.75 -9.95 21.63
N GLY A 759 36.74 -10.78 21.41
CA GLY A 759 36.70 -12.18 21.88
C GLY A 759 37.76 -13.03 21.19
N PHE A 760 38.01 -12.82 19.90
CA PHE A 760 39.12 -13.44 19.18
C PHE A 760 40.47 -13.02 19.80
N VAL A 761 40.68 -11.73 20.08
CA VAL A 761 41.92 -11.21 20.70
C VAL A 761 42.10 -11.68 22.14
N LEU A 762 41.07 -11.59 22.99
CA LEU A 762 41.11 -12.03 24.39
C LEU A 762 41.27 -13.55 24.52
N MET A 763 40.71 -14.36 23.62
CA MET A 763 40.85 -15.82 23.70
C MET A 763 42.15 -16.36 23.09
N VAL A 764 42.82 -15.61 22.22
CA VAL A 764 44.24 -15.86 21.93
C VAL A 764 45.06 -15.77 23.22
N CYS A 765 44.64 -14.93 24.19
CA CYS A 765 45.22 -14.88 25.54
C CYS A 765 44.68 -15.98 26.48
N PHE A 766 43.40 -16.35 26.42
CA PHE A 766 42.76 -17.40 27.24
C PHE A 766 42.52 -18.70 26.43
N ARG A 767 43.49 -19.62 26.45
CA ARG A 767 43.55 -20.89 25.70
C ARG A 767 42.36 -21.88 25.90
N HIS A 768 41.15 -21.57 25.43
CA HIS A 768 40.09 -22.58 25.27
C HIS A 768 39.90 -22.93 23.78
N PRO A 769 40.52 -24.03 23.28
CA PRO A 769 40.63 -24.32 21.83
C PRO A 769 39.28 -24.36 21.10
N PHE A 770 38.26 -24.93 21.76
CA PHE A 770 36.92 -25.09 21.19
C PHE A 770 36.25 -23.76 20.84
N VAL A 771 36.23 -22.79 21.77
CA VAL A 771 35.53 -21.51 21.56
C VAL A 771 36.28 -20.64 20.56
N VAL A 772 37.63 -20.67 20.60
CA VAL A 772 38.47 -20.00 19.60
C VAL A 772 38.18 -20.52 18.20
N ARG A 773 38.14 -21.85 18.01
CA ARG A 773 37.82 -22.47 16.72
C ARG A 773 36.43 -22.06 16.22
N ARG A 774 35.43 -22.02 17.10
CA ARG A 774 34.07 -21.61 16.74
C ARG A 774 34.01 -20.14 16.33
N LEU A 775 34.58 -19.22 17.12
CA LEU A 775 34.62 -17.79 16.77
C LEU A 775 35.40 -17.53 15.47
N ALA A 776 36.49 -18.25 15.24
CA ALA A 776 37.27 -18.15 14.00
C ALA A 776 36.49 -18.62 12.76
N LEU A 777 35.56 -19.58 12.90
CA LEU A 777 34.70 -20.04 11.81
C LEU A 777 33.54 -19.08 11.51
N ILE A 778 33.05 -18.32 12.50
CA ILE A 778 31.95 -17.36 12.32
C ILE A 778 32.28 -16.32 11.25
N VAL A 779 33.49 -15.76 11.29
CA VAL A 779 33.91 -14.68 10.39
C VAL A 779 33.87 -15.10 8.90
N PRO A 780 34.56 -16.17 8.45
CA PRO A 780 34.50 -16.61 7.06
C PRO A 780 33.09 -17.10 6.68
N THR A 781 32.34 -17.73 7.59
CA THR A 781 30.95 -18.14 7.31
C THR A 781 30.06 -16.93 7.01
N LEU A 782 30.10 -15.88 7.83
CA LEU A 782 29.30 -14.67 7.59
C LEU A 782 29.72 -13.95 6.31
N LEU A 783 31.02 -13.94 5.98
CA LEU A 783 31.52 -13.36 4.73
C LEU A 783 31.01 -14.11 3.50
N VAL A 784 31.02 -15.45 3.52
CA VAL A 784 30.49 -16.26 2.42
C VAL A 784 28.98 -16.06 2.27
N ILE A 785 28.27 -16.01 3.41
CA ILE A 785 26.82 -15.77 3.42
C ILE A 785 26.50 -14.38 2.88
N SER A 786 27.24 -13.33 3.25
CA SER A 786 26.99 -11.98 2.74
C SER A 786 27.20 -11.86 1.24
N VAL A 787 28.23 -12.52 0.68
CA VAL A 787 28.45 -12.59 -0.77
C VAL A 787 27.29 -13.34 -1.44
N LEU A 788 26.88 -14.50 -0.90
CA LEU A 788 25.76 -15.26 -1.45
C LEU A 788 24.46 -14.45 -1.45
N ILE A 789 24.13 -13.78 -0.35
CA ILE A 789 22.93 -12.93 -0.25
C ILE A 789 22.99 -11.83 -1.31
N PHE A 790 24.13 -11.13 -1.42
CA PHE A 790 24.30 -10.05 -2.38
C PHE A 790 24.12 -10.54 -3.82
N VAL A 791 24.78 -11.65 -4.20
CA VAL A 791 24.66 -12.24 -5.54
C VAL A 791 23.22 -12.67 -5.81
N VAL A 792 22.58 -13.40 -4.89
CA VAL A 792 21.22 -13.91 -5.10
C VAL A 792 20.20 -12.79 -5.31
N ILE A 793 20.37 -11.66 -4.62
CA ILE A 793 19.50 -10.50 -4.77
C ILE A 793 19.77 -9.73 -6.07
N GLU A 794 21.01 -9.73 -6.57
CA GLU A 794 21.36 -9.11 -7.87
C GLU A 794 21.10 -10.01 -9.09
N LEU A 795 20.82 -11.31 -8.91
CA LEU A 795 20.57 -12.26 -10.00
C LEU A 795 19.35 -11.93 -10.89
N PRO A 796 18.20 -11.43 -10.36
CA PRO A 796 17.06 -11.06 -11.19
C PRO A 796 17.45 -10.00 -12.25
N PRO A 797 16.99 -10.14 -13.51
CA PRO A 797 17.42 -9.24 -14.58
C PRO A 797 16.91 -7.80 -14.38
N GLY A 798 17.84 -6.89 -14.05
CA GLY A 798 17.77 -5.43 -13.95
C GLY A 798 17.25 -4.88 -12.61
N ASP A 799 17.34 -3.56 -12.41
CA ASP A 799 17.41 -2.93 -11.08
C ASP A 799 16.05 -2.33 -10.65
N LEU A 800 15.85 -2.04 -9.35
CA LEU A 800 14.65 -1.35 -8.85
C LEU A 800 14.43 -0.01 -9.57
N LEU A 801 15.52 0.64 -9.97
CA LEU A 801 15.48 1.86 -10.76
C LEU A 801 14.66 1.69 -12.05
N ASP A 802 14.80 0.56 -12.75
CA ASP A 802 14.03 0.28 -13.97
C ASP A 802 12.53 0.17 -13.65
N THR A 803 12.19 -0.47 -12.53
CA THR A 803 10.80 -0.57 -12.04
C THR A 803 10.26 0.79 -11.61
N TYR A 804 11.09 1.63 -10.99
CA TYR A 804 10.72 2.99 -10.61
C TYR A 804 10.42 3.84 -11.84
N ILE A 805 11.32 3.86 -12.83
CA ILE A 805 11.15 4.57 -14.10
C ILE A 805 9.86 4.10 -14.78
N ALA A 806 9.65 2.79 -14.87
CA ALA A 806 8.46 2.19 -15.45
C ALA A 806 7.16 2.66 -14.75
N ASN A 807 7.13 2.66 -13.41
CA ASN A 807 5.96 3.12 -12.65
C ASN A 807 5.70 4.62 -12.80
N VAL A 808 6.75 5.43 -12.87
CA VAL A 808 6.64 6.87 -13.10
C VAL A 808 6.07 7.11 -14.51
N GLU A 809 6.59 6.42 -15.52
CA GLU A 809 6.04 6.43 -16.89
C GLU A 809 4.55 6.05 -16.93
N GLU A 810 4.14 5.04 -16.16
CA GLU A 810 2.74 4.59 -16.01
C GLU A 810 1.80 5.67 -15.47
N SER A 811 2.28 6.50 -14.56
CA SER A 811 1.51 7.65 -14.06
C SER A 811 1.41 8.82 -15.06
N GLY A 812 1.93 8.65 -16.27
CA GLY A 812 2.04 9.73 -17.26
C GLY A 812 3.08 10.79 -16.88
N ARG A 813 4.03 10.45 -15.99
CA ARG A 813 5.22 11.23 -15.66
C ARG A 813 6.37 10.69 -16.51
N VAL A 814 7.08 11.53 -17.27
CA VAL A 814 8.41 11.12 -17.76
C VAL A 814 9.39 11.45 -16.64
N THR A 815 10.11 10.46 -16.14
CA THR A 815 11.16 10.70 -15.16
C THR A 815 12.22 11.59 -15.81
N GLY A 816 12.53 12.75 -15.22
CA GLY A 816 13.59 13.61 -15.75
C GLY A 816 14.93 12.86 -15.70
N GLU A 817 15.79 13.01 -16.72
CA GLU A 817 17.10 12.34 -16.76
C GLU A 817 17.91 12.60 -15.49
N GLN A 818 17.78 13.81 -14.94
CA GLN A 818 18.42 14.21 -13.69
C GLN A 818 17.92 13.43 -12.47
N GLU A 819 16.62 13.06 -12.42
CA GLU A 819 16.07 12.26 -11.34
C GLU A 819 16.58 10.83 -11.36
N ILE A 820 16.68 10.25 -12.56
CA ILE A 820 17.30 8.94 -12.76
C ILE A 820 18.74 8.99 -12.28
N GLN A 821 19.48 10.03 -12.65
CA GLN A 821 20.88 10.21 -12.25
C GLN A 821 21.03 10.38 -10.73
N ASP A 822 20.16 11.18 -10.10
CA ASP A 822 20.13 11.35 -8.64
C ASP A 822 19.96 9.99 -7.93
N ILE A 823 19.03 9.14 -8.40
CA ILE A 823 18.80 7.82 -7.80
C ILE A 823 19.99 6.89 -8.03
N LYS A 824 20.57 6.89 -9.24
CA LYS A 824 21.78 6.12 -9.55
C LYS A 824 22.95 6.49 -8.65
N GLU A 825 23.17 7.78 -8.43
CA GLU A 825 24.21 8.27 -7.52
C GLU A 825 23.90 7.90 -6.07
N MET A 826 22.65 8.04 -5.63
CA MET A 826 22.23 7.73 -4.26
C MET A 826 22.50 6.27 -3.86
N PHE A 827 22.28 5.33 -4.79
CA PHE A 827 22.46 3.89 -4.54
C PHE A 827 23.69 3.30 -5.23
N LEU A 828 24.58 4.14 -5.78
CA LEU A 828 25.83 3.74 -6.44
C LEU A 828 25.60 2.75 -7.60
N LEU A 829 24.49 2.88 -8.33
CA LEU A 829 24.08 1.93 -9.37
C LEU A 829 24.98 1.99 -10.61
N ASP A 830 25.70 3.10 -10.82
CA ASP A 830 26.70 3.24 -11.89
C ASP A 830 28.04 2.55 -11.55
N GLN A 831 28.21 2.09 -10.30
CA GLN A 831 29.43 1.43 -9.86
C GLN A 831 29.36 -0.09 -10.08
N PRO A 832 30.50 -0.77 -10.33
CA PRO A 832 30.54 -2.22 -10.46
C PRO A 832 29.99 -2.94 -9.21
N ALA A 833 29.41 -4.13 -9.39
CA ALA A 833 28.81 -4.94 -8.31
C ALA A 833 29.73 -5.12 -7.09
N TYR A 834 31.04 -5.36 -7.30
CA TYR A 834 31.99 -5.50 -6.20
C TYR A 834 32.13 -4.22 -5.36
N TYR A 835 32.01 -3.04 -5.98
CA TYR A 835 32.06 -1.76 -5.29
C TYR A 835 30.83 -1.58 -4.41
N ARG A 836 29.64 -1.86 -4.95
CA ARG A 836 28.36 -1.82 -4.23
C ARG A 836 28.38 -2.77 -3.03
N TYR A 837 28.89 -3.98 -3.21
CA TYR A 837 29.07 -4.96 -2.12
C TYR A 837 30.01 -4.44 -1.02
N LEU A 838 31.20 -3.96 -1.37
CA LEU A 838 32.18 -3.46 -0.40
C LEU A 838 31.65 -2.23 0.37
N HIS A 839 30.83 -1.41 -0.28
CA HIS A 839 30.13 -0.29 0.37
C HIS A 839 29.04 -0.80 1.32
N TRP A 840 28.11 -1.63 0.84
CA TRP A 840 27.00 -2.17 1.64
C TRP A 840 27.50 -2.92 2.88
N PHE A 841 28.50 -3.79 2.72
CA PHE A 841 29.06 -4.53 3.84
C PHE A 841 29.85 -3.63 4.81
N GLY A 842 30.42 -2.52 4.32
CA GLY A 842 31.16 -1.54 5.13
C GLY A 842 32.68 -1.71 5.13
N PHE A 843 33.24 -2.43 4.15
CA PHE A 843 34.70 -2.54 3.97
C PHE A 843 35.31 -1.22 3.51
N ARG A 844 34.58 -0.44 2.70
CA ARG A 844 35.07 0.85 2.20
C ARG A 844 35.41 1.84 3.31
N TRP A 845 34.66 1.83 4.41
CA TRP A 845 34.93 2.67 5.56
C TRP A 845 36.36 2.49 6.10
N PHE A 846 36.92 1.28 6.04
CA PHE A 846 38.30 1.02 6.49
C PHE A 846 39.38 1.56 5.53
N LEU A 847 38.99 1.93 4.30
CA LEU A 847 39.88 2.55 3.32
C LEU A 847 39.82 4.08 3.38
N THR A 848 38.64 4.65 3.63
CA THR A 848 38.44 6.10 3.55
C THR A 848 38.28 6.80 4.90
N PHE A 849 37.84 6.07 5.93
CA PHE A 849 37.42 6.58 7.24
C PHE A 849 36.34 7.67 7.19
N LYS A 850 35.72 7.88 6.02
CA LYS A 850 34.62 8.82 5.83
C LYS A 850 33.33 8.15 6.22
N GLY A 851 32.46 8.87 6.92
CA GLY A 851 31.22 8.24 7.37
C GLY A 851 30.18 8.01 6.27
N GLU A 852 30.37 8.55 5.06
CA GLU A 852 29.58 8.20 3.87
C GLU A 852 29.82 6.75 3.43
N ASP A 853 31.00 6.19 3.68
CA ASP A 853 31.35 4.81 3.32
C ASP A 853 31.01 3.78 4.40
N ARG A 854 30.25 4.16 5.44
CA ARG A 854 29.78 3.23 6.48
C ARG A 854 28.76 2.26 5.90
N GLY A 855 29.00 0.98 6.12
CA GLY A 855 28.05 -0.08 5.83
C GLY A 855 27.73 -0.91 7.06
N LEU A 856 27.37 -2.16 6.82
CA LEU A 856 26.82 -3.06 7.84
C LEU A 856 27.75 -3.29 9.03
N LEU A 857 29.07 -3.40 8.79
CA LEU A 857 30.08 -3.55 9.86
C LEU A 857 30.08 -2.37 10.85
N GLN A 858 29.74 -1.17 10.37
CA GLN A 858 29.63 0.04 11.21
C GLN A 858 28.20 0.23 11.72
N GLY A 859 27.32 -0.77 11.63
CA GLY A 859 25.93 -0.70 12.08
C GLY A 859 24.99 0.08 11.16
N ASN A 860 25.41 0.35 9.92
CA ASN A 860 24.57 0.99 8.91
C ASN A 860 23.98 -0.06 7.96
N LEU A 861 22.68 -0.33 8.03
CA LEU A 861 22.00 -1.29 7.16
C LEU A 861 21.63 -0.72 5.78
N GLY A 862 21.95 0.56 5.54
CA GLY A 862 21.67 1.27 4.31
C GLY A 862 20.31 1.98 4.30
N ARG A 863 19.93 2.41 3.10
CA ARG A 863 18.67 3.08 2.79
C ARG A 863 17.81 2.15 1.93
N SER A 864 16.54 2.02 2.27
CA SER A 864 15.56 1.30 1.46
C SER A 864 15.41 2.01 0.12
N MET A 865 15.54 1.26 -0.97
CA MET A 865 15.39 1.83 -2.31
C MET A 865 13.92 2.14 -2.64
N TYR A 866 12.98 1.43 -2.01
CA TYR A 866 11.56 1.69 -2.21
C TYR A 866 11.01 2.83 -1.34
N ASN A 867 11.36 2.86 -0.04
CA ASN A 867 10.84 3.84 0.91
C ASN A 867 11.74 5.07 1.08
N PHE A 868 12.96 5.07 0.51
CA PHE A 868 14.02 6.08 0.74
C PHE A 868 14.37 6.32 2.23
N SER A 869 13.85 5.47 3.12
CA SER A 869 13.97 5.54 4.57
C SER A 869 15.15 4.69 5.05
N SER A 870 15.65 4.94 6.27
CA SER A 870 16.73 4.12 6.82
C SER A 870 16.26 2.70 7.13
N VAL A 871 17.01 1.70 6.68
CA VAL A 871 16.72 0.28 6.96
C VAL A 871 16.79 -0.01 8.47
N ASN A 872 17.70 0.65 9.19
CA ASN A 872 17.81 0.55 10.65
C ASN A 872 16.49 0.84 11.35
N ASP A 873 15.79 1.90 10.93
CA ASP A 873 14.54 2.31 11.57
C ASP A 873 13.37 1.37 11.20
N LEU A 874 13.34 0.89 9.96
CA LEU A 874 12.34 -0.08 9.51
C LEU A 874 12.49 -1.43 10.21
N VAL A 875 13.72 -1.87 10.48
CA VAL A 875 13.99 -3.20 11.05
C VAL A 875 14.07 -3.17 12.57
N GLY A 876 14.56 -2.10 13.18
CA GLY A 876 14.92 -2.02 14.60
C GLY A 876 13.81 -2.44 15.58
N ASP A 877 12.66 -1.76 15.56
CA ASP A 877 11.56 -2.10 16.47
C ASP A 877 10.95 -3.48 16.17
N ARG A 878 10.82 -3.82 14.88
CA ARG A 878 10.27 -5.10 14.43
C ARG A 878 11.16 -6.27 14.84
N LEU A 879 12.48 -6.09 14.83
CA LEU A 879 13.44 -7.10 15.25
C LEU A 879 13.31 -7.36 16.76
N LEU A 880 13.17 -6.32 17.58
CA LEU A 880 12.94 -6.46 19.02
C LEU A 880 11.65 -7.26 19.28
N LEU A 881 10.54 -6.92 18.62
CA LEU A 881 9.28 -7.66 18.75
C LEU A 881 9.40 -9.11 18.28
N THR A 882 10.14 -9.34 17.20
CA THR A 882 10.42 -10.69 16.67
C THR A 882 11.24 -11.51 17.67
N LEU A 883 12.24 -10.91 18.32
CA LEU A 883 13.02 -11.55 19.38
C LEU A 883 12.16 -11.84 20.62
N CYS A 884 11.30 -10.91 21.03
CA CYS A 884 10.37 -11.12 22.15
C CYS A 884 9.42 -12.30 21.88
N ILE A 885 8.80 -12.36 20.70
CA ILE A 885 7.95 -13.49 20.29
C ILE A 885 8.79 -14.77 20.26
N GLY A 886 9.98 -14.73 19.65
CA GLY A 886 10.81 -15.90 19.49
C GLY A 886 11.27 -16.49 20.83
N LEU A 887 11.83 -15.66 21.71
CA LEU A 887 12.25 -16.07 23.05
C LEU A 887 11.07 -16.57 23.89
N SER A 888 9.92 -15.89 23.84
CA SER A 888 8.72 -16.33 24.54
C SER A 888 8.21 -17.67 24.01
N THR A 889 8.32 -17.90 22.70
CA THR A 889 7.97 -19.18 22.06
C THR A 889 8.91 -20.29 22.47
N VAL A 890 10.22 -20.05 22.54
CA VAL A 890 11.20 -21.02 23.04
C VAL A 890 10.92 -21.35 24.51
N LEU A 891 10.71 -20.34 25.35
CA LEU A 891 10.38 -20.53 26.76
C LEU A 891 9.08 -21.32 26.95
N PHE A 892 8.02 -20.96 26.22
CA PHE A 892 6.75 -21.69 26.22
C PHE A 892 6.95 -23.15 25.78
N THR A 893 7.67 -23.35 24.67
CA THR A 893 7.96 -24.68 24.13
C THR A 893 8.68 -25.54 25.15
N TRP A 894 9.70 -25.01 25.83
CA TRP A 894 10.45 -25.76 26.84
C TRP A 894 9.64 -26.00 28.10
N LEU A 895 8.90 -24.98 28.56
CA LEU A 895 8.03 -25.06 29.74
C LEU A 895 6.97 -26.15 29.58
N MET A 896 6.45 -26.34 28.37
CA MET A 896 5.45 -27.36 28.07
C MET A 896 6.09 -28.72 27.71
N ALA A 897 7.13 -28.72 26.89
CA ALA A 897 7.70 -29.95 26.37
C ALA A 897 8.50 -30.74 27.41
N LEU A 898 9.22 -30.08 28.32
CA LEU A 898 10.03 -30.76 29.32
C LEU A 898 9.18 -31.57 30.31
N PRO A 899 8.14 -31.01 30.96
CA PRO A 899 7.30 -31.77 31.88
C PRO A 899 6.51 -32.86 31.18
N ILE A 900 5.89 -32.55 30.03
CA ILE A 900 5.03 -33.50 29.30
C ILE A 900 5.86 -34.65 28.73
N GLY A 901 7.00 -34.35 28.09
CA GLY A 901 7.91 -35.35 27.55
C GLY A 901 8.52 -36.23 28.62
N THR A 902 8.93 -35.65 29.75
CA THR A 902 9.45 -36.41 30.91
C THR A 902 8.38 -37.31 31.50
N TYR A 903 7.17 -36.79 31.71
CA TYR A 903 6.04 -37.56 32.25
C TYR A 903 5.66 -38.72 31.32
N SER A 904 5.55 -38.46 30.02
CA SER A 904 5.21 -39.43 28.98
C SER A 904 6.25 -40.57 28.89
N ALA A 905 7.55 -40.26 29.00
CA ALA A 905 8.60 -41.28 29.01
C ALA A 905 8.65 -42.10 30.32
N VAL A 906 8.44 -41.46 31.48
CA VAL A 906 8.46 -42.17 32.77
C VAL A 906 7.22 -43.03 32.98
N ARG A 907 6.06 -42.60 32.47
CA ARG A 907 4.78 -43.33 32.54
C ARG A 907 4.35 -43.85 31.16
N GLN A 908 5.27 -44.52 30.49
CA GLN A 908 5.06 -45.11 29.18
C GLN A 908 3.78 -45.98 29.15
N TYR A 909 2.96 -45.82 28.12
CA TYR A 909 1.68 -46.53 27.92
C TYR A 909 0.57 -46.24 28.94
N SER A 910 0.73 -45.22 29.78
CA SER A 910 -0.36 -44.76 30.65
C SER A 910 -1.43 -43.98 29.86
N LEU A 911 -2.64 -43.86 30.41
CA LEU A 911 -3.69 -43.00 29.83
C LEU A 911 -3.21 -41.55 29.63
N GLY A 912 -2.38 -41.05 30.55
CA GLY A 912 -1.78 -39.72 30.41
C GLY A 912 -0.75 -39.62 29.28
N ASP A 913 -0.01 -40.69 28.98
CA ASP A 913 0.90 -40.77 27.82
C ASP A 913 0.11 -40.74 26.51
N TYR A 914 -0.99 -41.50 26.42
CA TYR A 914 -1.88 -41.47 25.25
C TYR A 914 -2.54 -40.10 25.04
N PHE A 915 -3.03 -39.46 26.11
CA PHE A 915 -3.61 -38.12 26.03
C PHE A 915 -2.58 -37.06 25.60
N ALA A 916 -1.39 -37.08 26.19
CA ALA A 916 -0.29 -36.20 25.77
C ALA A 916 0.09 -36.43 24.31
N SER A 917 0.16 -37.70 23.88
CA SER A 917 0.45 -38.05 22.49
C SER A 917 -0.62 -37.54 21.52
N LEU A 918 -1.91 -37.60 21.89
CA LEU A 918 -3.00 -37.06 21.08
C LEU A 918 -2.86 -35.55 20.87
N ILE A 919 -2.60 -34.79 21.95
CA ILE A 919 -2.36 -33.34 21.88
C ILE A 919 -1.14 -33.03 20.99
N VAL A 920 -0.07 -33.80 21.13
CA VAL A 920 1.14 -33.69 20.29
C VAL A 920 0.82 -33.91 18.82
N PHE A 921 0.06 -34.97 18.48
CA PHE A 921 -0.32 -35.24 17.10
C PHE A 921 -1.18 -34.12 16.51
N PHE A 922 -2.16 -33.62 17.27
CA PHE A 922 -2.97 -32.48 16.83
C PHE A 922 -2.11 -31.24 16.54
N GLY A 923 -1.19 -30.90 17.44
CA GLY A 923 -0.29 -29.76 17.27
C GLY A 923 0.68 -29.90 16.10
N MET A 924 1.14 -31.11 15.78
CA MET A 924 2.03 -31.37 14.64
C MET A 924 1.31 -31.47 13.30
N SER A 925 0.05 -31.91 13.28
CA SER A 925 -0.71 -32.13 12.04
C SER A 925 -1.40 -30.88 11.51
N MET A 926 -1.66 -29.89 12.37
CA MET A 926 -2.33 -28.66 11.96
C MET A 926 -1.32 -27.61 11.52
N PRO A 927 -1.47 -27.02 10.31
CA PRO A 927 -0.65 -25.88 9.90
C PRO A 927 -0.83 -24.69 10.85
N ASN A 928 0.26 -24.05 11.28
CA ASN A 928 0.22 -22.95 12.25
C ASN A 928 -0.67 -21.78 11.78
N PHE A 929 -0.66 -21.45 10.49
CA PHE A 929 -1.52 -20.38 9.96
C PHE A 929 -3.00 -20.74 10.05
N LEU A 930 -3.36 -22.01 9.85
CA LEU A 930 -4.74 -22.48 9.98
C LEU A 930 -5.19 -22.43 11.44
N LEU A 931 -4.32 -22.83 12.37
CA LEU A 931 -4.56 -22.65 13.79
C LEU A 931 -4.78 -21.17 14.15
N ALA A 932 -3.97 -20.26 13.58
CA ALA A 932 -4.16 -18.83 13.77
C ALA A 932 -5.55 -18.39 13.31
N LEU A 933 -5.97 -18.77 12.10
CA LEU A 933 -7.30 -18.45 11.56
C LEU A 933 -8.44 -19.02 12.41
N LEU A 934 -8.31 -20.25 12.89
CA LEU A 934 -9.31 -20.89 13.75
C LEU A 934 -9.42 -20.19 15.11
N LEU A 935 -8.28 -19.84 15.73
CA LEU A 935 -8.27 -19.10 16.99
C LEU A 935 -8.76 -17.66 16.83
N MET A 936 -8.46 -17.01 15.70
CA MET A 936 -9.05 -15.71 15.36
C MET A 936 -10.57 -15.84 15.23
N TYR A 937 -11.05 -16.79 14.42
CA TYR A 937 -12.48 -17.01 14.24
C TYR A 937 -13.19 -17.34 15.57
N ALA A 938 -12.61 -18.23 16.37
CA ALA A 938 -13.18 -18.62 17.67
C ALA A 938 -13.12 -17.48 18.69
N GLY A 939 -11.98 -16.77 18.78
CA GLY A 939 -11.77 -15.60 19.61
C GLY A 939 -12.81 -14.52 19.33
N THR A 940 -13.02 -14.22 18.05
CA THR A 940 -14.06 -13.31 17.62
C THR A 940 -15.42 -13.91 17.95
N LYS A 941 -15.82 -15.04 17.35
CA LYS A 941 -17.18 -15.63 17.42
C LYS A 941 -17.68 -15.90 18.84
N PHE A 942 -16.85 -16.49 19.70
CA PHE A 942 -17.28 -16.94 21.02
C PHE A 942 -16.95 -15.95 22.13
N PHE A 943 -15.88 -15.17 21.99
CA PHE A 943 -15.39 -14.29 23.06
C PHE A 943 -15.49 -12.80 22.73
N GLY A 944 -15.77 -12.43 21.47
CA GLY A 944 -15.82 -11.03 21.04
C GLY A 944 -14.47 -10.31 21.11
N ILE A 945 -13.37 -11.05 21.17
CA ILE A 945 -12.01 -10.50 21.32
C ILE A 945 -11.42 -10.26 19.93
N GLN A 946 -10.79 -9.10 19.72
CA GLN A 946 -9.98 -8.83 18.53
C GLN A 946 -8.61 -9.48 18.69
N VAL A 947 -8.22 -10.30 17.73
CA VAL A 947 -7.10 -11.25 17.84
C VAL A 947 -5.88 -10.81 17.00
N THR A 948 -5.91 -9.61 16.42
CA THR A 948 -4.87 -9.09 15.51
C THR A 948 -3.94 -8.09 16.18
N GLY A 949 -2.67 -8.06 15.75
CA GLY A 949 -1.65 -7.14 16.25
C GLY A 949 -1.01 -7.59 17.57
N LEU A 950 -0.05 -6.79 18.04
CA LEU A 950 0.65 -6.99 19.34
C LEU A 950 0.30 -5.93 20.38
N PHE A 951 -0.44 -4.92 19.98
CA PHE A 951 -0.80 -3.79 20.82
C PHE A 951 -2.25 -3.41 20.53
N SER A 952 -2.94 -2.92 21.55
CA SER A 952 -4.21 -2.23 21.32
C SER A 952 -3.97 -0.91 20.55
N PRO A 953 -4.99 -0.38 19.83
CA PRO A 953 -4.83 0.81 18.99
C PRO A 953 -4.24 2.02 19.72
N GLU A 954 -4.53 2.19 21.02
CA GLU A 954 -3.99 3.27 21.85
C GLU A 954 -2.48 3.16 22.06
N PHE A 955 -1.96 1.96 22.36
CA PHE A 955 -0.53 1.73 22.64
C PHE A 955 0.31 1.50 21.39
N ALA A 956 -0.31 1.06 20.29
CA ALA A 956 0.35 0.91 19.00
C ALA A 956 0.95 2.24 18.52
N GLY A 957 0.34 3.37 18.89
CA GLY A 957 0.71 4.72 18.46
C GLY A 957 1.80 5.39 19.28
N GLN A 958 2.02 4.94 20.52
CA GLN A 958 2.98 5.57 21.42
C GLN A 958 4.41 5.27 20.95
N PRO A 959 5.27 6.29 20.72
CA PRO A 959 6.64 6.06 20.27
C PRO A 959 7.51 5.46 21.38
N GLU A 960 7.26 5.83 22.64
CA GLU A 960 8.08 5.43 23.77
C GLU A 960 7.65 4.09 24.39
N TRP A 961 8.58 3.43 25.08
CA TRP A 961 8.30 2.23 25.87
C TRP A 961 7.90 2.62 27.28
N THR A 962 6.59 2.61 27.55
CA THR A 962 6.04 2.79 28.89
C THR A 962 5.74 1.43 29.54
N ILE A 963 5.67 1.38 30.87
CA ILE A 963 5.27 0.17 31.61
C ILE A 963 3.87 -0.30 31.17
N SER A 964 2.96 0.64 30.92
CA SER A 964 1.61 0.36 30.42
C SER A 964 1.64 -0.32 29.06
N LYS A 965 2.47 0.17 28.14
CA LYS A 965 2.67 -0.44 26.81
C LYS A 965 3.32 -1.82 26.89
N ALA A 966 4.29 -2.02 27.80
CA ALA A 966 4.88 -3.33 28.04
C ALA A 966 3.86 -4.34 28.60
N LYS A 967 2.98 -3.89 29.49
CA LYS A 967 1.87 -4.71 30.00
C LYS A 967 0.87 -5.06 28.89
N ASP A 968 0.52 -4.09 28.04
CA ASP A 968 -0.34 -4.30 26.88
C ASP A 968 0.25 -5.34 25.92
N LEU A 969 1.55 -5.24 25.61
CA LEU A 969 2.25 -6.26 24.81
C LEU A 969 2.09 -7.65 25.41
N LEU A 970 2.33 -7.83 26.72
CA LEU A 970 2.22 -9.14 27.38
C LEU A 970 0.80 -9.73 27.30
N MET A 971 -0.24 -8.88 27.31
CA MET A 971 -1.64 -9.31 27.15
C MET A 971 -1.97 -9.77 25.73
N HIS A 972 -1.22 -9.34 24.72
CA HIS A 972 -1.43 -9.74 23.32
C HIS A 972 -0.41 -10.79 22.84
N LEU A 973 0.73 -10.94 23.53
CA LEU A 973 1.84 -11.79 23.12
C LEU A 973 1.53 -13.29 23.21
N TRP A 974 0.65 -13.71 24.11
CA TRP A 974 0.37 -15.14 24.38
C TRP A 974 -0.18 -15.88 23.16
N LEU A 975 -0.98 -15.22 22.33
CA LEU A 975 -1.61 -15.86 21.18
C LEU A 975 -0.59 -16.18 20.07
N PRO A 976 0.23 -15.22 19.58
CA PRO A 976 1.32 -15.54 18.67
C PRO A 976 2.24 -16.65 19.21
N VAL A 977 2.57 -16.60 20.50
CA VAL A 977 3.40 -17.61 21.17
C VAL A 977 2.73 -18.99 21.16
N LEU A 978 1.42 -19.05 21.41
CA LEU A 978 0.65 -20.29 21.38
C LEU A 978 0.62 -20.88 19.96
N VAL A 979 0.27 -20.06 18.96
CA VAL A 979 0.14 -20.48 17.55
C VAL A 979 1.46 -21.00 17.01
N VAL A 980 2.55 -20.26 17.24
CA VAL A 980 3.89 -20.65 16.74
C VAL A 980 4.48 -21.78 17.59
N GLY A 981 4.21 -21.80 18.90
CA GLY A 981 4.79 -22.74 19.85
C GLY A 981 4.17 -24.13 19.85
N ILE A 982 2.87 -24.29 19.54
CA ILE A 982 2.18 -25.60 19.64
C ILE A 982 2.84 -26.67 18.75
N GLY A 983 3.13 -26.36 17.48
CA GLY A 983 3.77 -27.29 16.57
C GLY A 983 5.17 -27.70 17.04
N GLY A 984 5.99 -26.72 17.44
CA GLY A 984 7.32 -26.95 18.00
C GLY A 984 7.30 -27.74 19.31
N THR A 985 6.31 -27.47 20.18
CA THR A 985 6.10 -28.19 21.44
C THR A 985 5.82 -29.66 21.19
N GLY A 986 4.95 -29.99 20.23
CA GLY A 986 4.65 -31.38 19.87
C GLY A 986 5.89 -32.15 19.44
N GLN A 987 6.68 -31.56 18.53
CA GLN A 987 7.95 -32.15 18.08
C GLN A 987 8.94 -32.33 19.24
N MET A 988 9.05 -31.32 20.10
CA MET A 988 10.00 -31.31 21.20
C MET A 988 9.63 -32.30 22.32
N ILE A 989 8.33 -32.50 22.59
CA ILE A 989 7.83 -33.56 23.50
C ILE A 989 8.28 -34.94 23.01
N ARG A 990 8.18 -35.20 21.71
CA ARG A 990 8.60 -36.48 21.11
C ARG A 990 10.10 -36.71 21.23
N ILE A 991 10.89 -35.68 20.92
CA ILE A 991 12.35 -35.74 21.06
C ILE A 991 12.72 -36.02 22.52
N MET A 992 12.14 -35.27 23.47
CA MET A 992 12.36 -35.49 24.90
C MET A 992 12.01 -36.91 25.32
N ARG A 993 10.85 -37.40 24.89
CA ARG A 993 10.37 -38.74 25.23
C ARG A 993 11.32 -39.81 24.69
N ALA A 994 11.71 -39.71 23.42
CA ALA A 994 12.61 -40.67 22.79
C ALA A 994 13.97 -40.69 23.50
N ASN A 995 14.61 -39.53 23.68
CA ASN A 995 15.91 -39.42 24.33
C ASN A 995 15.86 -39.92 25.79
N LEU A 996 14.81 -39.57 26.52
CA LEU A 996 14.69 -39.98 27.92
C LEU A 996 14.47 -41.49 28.05
N LEU A 997 13.70 -42.11 27.15
CA LEU A 997 13.51 -43.56 27.12
C LEU A 997 14.83 -44.32 26.89
N ASP A 998 15.74 -43.77 26.08
CA ASP A 998 17.07 -44.34 25.84
C ASP A 998 18.01 -44.14 27.05
N GLU A 999 17.99 -42.97 27.69
CA GLU A 999 18.82 -42.69 28.87
C GLU A 999 18.38 -43.46 30.12
N LEU A 1000 17.06 -43.68 30.31
CA LEU A 1000 16.51 -44.35 31.49
C LEU A 1000 17.03 -45.79 31.67
N LYS A 1001 17.48 -46.44 30.59
CA LYS A 1001 17.99 -47.83 30.60
C LYS A 1001 19.49 -47.93 30.85
N LYS A 1002 20.21 -46.82 30.99
CA LYS A 1002 21.67 -46.84 31.10
C LYS A 1002 22.16 -47.24 32.51
N PRO A 1003 23.34 -47.89 32.63
CA PRO A 1003 23.84 -48.41 33.91
C PRO A 1003 23.95 -47.37 35.03
N TYR A 1004 24.31 -46.12 34.72
CA TYR A 1004 24.45 -45.07 35.74
C TYR A 1004 23.11 -44.69 36.40
N VAL A 1005 21.98 -44.80 35.67
CA VAL A 1005 20.63 -44.56 36.20
C VAL A 1005 20.19 -45.71 37.10
N MET A 1006 20.46 -46.94 36.68
CA MET A 1006 20.16 -48.15 37.46
C MET A 1006 20.94 -48.19 38.77
N THR A 1007 22.23 -47.81 38.75
CA THR A 1007 23.06 -47.69 39.95
C THR A 1007 22.55 -46.60 40.89
N ALA A 1008 22.15 -45.43 40.37
CA ALA A 1008 21.57 -44.37 41.20
C ALA A 1008 20.23 -44.80 41.83
N ARG A 1009 19.43 -45.60 41.11
CA ARG A 1009 18.18 -46.18 41.62
C ARG A 1009 18.45 -47.20 42.73
N ALA A 1010 19.43 -48.08 42.53
CA ALA A 1010 19.86 -49.07 43.53
C ALA A 1010 20.40 -48.40 44.80
N LYS A 1011 21.02 -47.22 44.69
CA LYS A 1011 21.46 -46.38 45.84
C LYS A 1011 20.32 -45.66 46.57
N GLY A 1012 19.05 -45.87 46.21
CA GLY A 1012 17.90 -45.31 46.92
C GLY A 1012 17.66 -43.82 46.70
N VAL A 1013 18.20 -43.23 45.63
CA VAL A 1013 17.95 -41.81 45.31
C VAL A 1013 16.46 -41.58 45.02
N ARG A 1014 15.85 -40.59 45.67
CA ARG A 1014 14.42 -40.24 45.52
C ARG A 1014 14.02 -40.11 44.03
N PRO A 1015 12.86 -40.64 43.58
CA PRO A 1015 12.51 -40.75 42.16
C PRO A 1015 12.60 -39.46 41.33
N ILE A 1016 12.06 -38.34 41.83
CA ILE A 1016 12.10 -37.05 41.12
C ILE A 1016 13.52 -36.52 41.01
N LYS A 1017 14.29 -36.60 42.10
CA LYS A 1017 15.70 -36.18 42.15
C LYS A 1017 16.57 -37.06 41.26
N LEU A 1018 16.27 -38.36 41.17
CA LEU A 1018 16.94 -39.30 40.27
C LEU A 1018 16.71 -38.92 38.81
N ILE A 1019 15.47 -38.69 38.41
CA ILE A 1019 15.10 -38.42 37.01
C ILE A 1019 15.65 -37.06 36.54
N LEU A 1020 15.44 -36.00 37.32
CA LEU A 1020 15.87 -34.64 36.95
C LEU A 1020 17.39 -34.48 36.94
N LYS A 1021 18.11 -35.12 37.87
CA LYS A 1021 19.57 -34.94 38.01
C LYS A 1021 20.38 -35.72 36.98
N TYR A 1022 19.92 -36.90 36.57
CA TYR A 1022 20.71 -37.85 35.79
C TYR A 1022 20.23 -37.93 34.32
N PRO A 1023 19.15 -38.66 33.97
CA PRO A 1023 18.77 -38.86 32.58
C PRO A 1023 18.14 -37.63 31.90
N VAL A 1024 17.37 -36.79 32.61
CA VAL A 1024 16.78 -35.57 32.02
C VAL A 1024 17.85 -34.59 31.59
N ARG A 1025 18.90 -34.40 32.42
CA ARG A 1025 20.02 -33.51 32.08
C ARG A 1025 20.65 -33.88 30.74
N LEU A 1026 20.80 -35.17 30.44
CA LEU A 1026 21.40 -35.63 29.18
C LEU A 1026 20.39 -35.62 28.02
N ALA A 1027 19.11 -35.89 28.29
CA ALA A 1027 18.04 -35.83 27.30
C ALA A 1027 17.76 -34.39 26.79
N LEU A 1028 18.24 -33.36 27.50
CA LEU A 1028 18.18 -31.94 27.10
C LEU A 1028 19.13 -31.58 25.95
N ASN A 1029 20.10 -32.42 25.58
CA ASN A 1029 21.08 -32.10 24.54
C ASN A 1029 20.40 -31.59 23.25
N PRO A 1030 19.37 -32.26 22.69
CA PRO A 1030 18.67 -31.76 21.50
C PRO A 1030 17.84 -30.48 21.68
N PHE A 1031 17.40 -30.18 22.91
CA PHE A 1031 16.74 -28.90 23.21
C PHE A 1031 17.73 -27.74 23.07
N VAL A 1032 18.91 -27.94 23.64
CA VAL A 1032 19.98 -26.95 23.63
C VAL A 1032 20.57 -26.83 22.22
N SER A 1033 20.83 -27.96 21.54
CA SER A 1033 21.41 -27.95 20.19
C SER A 1033 20.46 -27.34 19.15
N GLY A 1034 19.15 -27.45 19.37
CA GLY A 1034 18.13 -26.89 18.49
C GLY A 1034 18.08 -25.35 18.49
N LEU A 1035 18.59 -24.68 19.54
CA LEU A 1035 18.57 -23.21 19.67
C LEU A 1035 19.15 -22.48 18.47
N GLY A 1036 20.20 -23.02 17.84
CA GLY A 1036 20.81 -22.43 16.64
C GLY A 1036 19.88 -22.37 15.44
N THR A 1037 18.98 -23.35 15.31
CA THR A 1037 18.02 -23.43 14.20
C THR A 1037 16.65 -22.80 14.51
N LEU A 1038 16.35 -22.58 15.80
CA LEU A 1038 15.04 -22.07 16.22
C LEU A 1038 14.81 -20.62 15.79
N PHE A 1039 15.81 -19.74 15.89
CA PHE A 1039 15.63 -18.33 15.51
C PHE A 1039 15.27 -18.14 14.02
N PRO A 1040 15.99 -18.75 13.05
CA PRO A 1040 15.58 -18.68 11.64
C PRO A 1040 14.22 -19.30 11.36
N GLN A 1041 13.89 -20.43 12.00
CA GLN A 1041 12.61 -21.12 11.81
C GLN A 1041 11.43 -20.31 12.34
N LEU A 1042 11.59 -19.63 13.48
CA LEU A 1042 10.56 -18.77 14.05
C LEU A 1042 10.24 -17.58 13.14
N ILE A 1043 11.21 -17.12 12.35
CA ILE A 1043 11.03 -16.01 11.42
C ILE A 1043 10.44 -16.51 10.10
N SER A 1044 11.03 -17.54 9.50
CA SER A 1044 10.55 -18.12 8.24
C SER A 1044 9.15 -18.75 8.39
N GLY A 1045 8.96 -19.66 9.36
CA GLY A 1045 7.68 -20.32 9.62
C GLY A 1045 6.66 -19.43 10.34
N GLY A 1046 7.12 -18.40 11.06
CA GLY A 1046 6.26 -17.40 11.69
C GLY A 1046 5.83 -16.28 10.74
N THR A 1047 6.42 -16.12 9.56
CA THR A 1047 6.04 -15.05 8.63
C THR A 1047 4.58 -15.15 8.22
N ILE A 1048 4.12 -16.32 7.78
CA ILE A 1048 2.71 -16.51 7.37
C ILE A 1048 1.77 -16.27 8.57
N VAL A 1049 2.13 -16.74 9.76
CA VAL A 1049 1.37 -16.49 10.99
C VAL A 1049 1.33 -15.00 11.33
N ALA A 1050 2.46 -14.30 11.19
CA ALA A 1050 2.55 -12.86 11.39
C ALA A 1050 1.73 -12.08 10.37
N LEU A 1051 1.67 -12.53 9.11
CA LEU A 1051 0.79 -11.95 8.11
C LEU A 1051 -0.67 -12.10 8.52
N VAL A 1052 -1.11 -13.33 8.81
CA VAL A 1052 -2.50 -13.64 9.22
C VAL A 1052 -2.92 -12.87 10.47
N LEU A 1053 -2.06 -12.83 11.50
CA LEU A 1053 -2.32 -12.12 12.75
C LEU A 1053 -2.01 -10.61 12.66
N SER A 1054 -1.57 -10.09 11.50
CA SER A 1054 -1.12 -8.69 11.33
C SER A 1054 -0.08 -8.25 12.38
N LEU A 1055 0.92 -9.08 12.65
CA LEU A 1055 1.98 -8.79 13.63
C LEU A 1055 3.07 -7.91 13.01
N PRO A 1056 3.53 -6.85 13.71
CA PRO A 1056 4.60 -5.98 13.24
C PRO A 1056 5.99 -6.62 13.45
N THR A 1057 6.28 -7.70 12.74
CA THR A 1057 7.56 -8.46 12.83
C THR A 1057 8.41 -8.30 11.57
N VAL A 1058 9.65 -8.81 11.63
CA VAL A 1058 10.63 -8.78 10.53
C VAL A 1058 10.17 -9.63 9.33
N GLY A 1059 9.42 -10.71 9.56
CA GLY A 1059 8.98 -11.62 8.50
C GLY A 1059 8.17 -10.97 7.38
N PRO A 1060 7.03 -10.32 7.70
CA PRO A 1060 6.23 -9.56 6.73
C PRO A 1060 7.04 -8.50 5.96
N LEU A 1061 7.91 -7.77 6.67
CA LEU A 1061 8.77 -6.75 6.06
C LEU A 1061 9.79 -7.35 5.09
N LEU A 1062 10.35 -8.53 5.41
CA LEU A 1062 11.29 -9.23 4.54
C LEU A 1062 10.59 -9.69 3.26
N LEU A 1063 9.37 -10.23 3.38
CA LEU A 1063 8.57 -10.60 2.22
C LEU A 1063 8.25 -9.39 1.34
N GLU A 1064 7.87 -8.27 1.94
CA GLU A 1064 7.62 -7.02 1.21
C GLU A 1064 8.89 -6.52 0.49
N GLY A 1065 10.04 -6.54 1.16
CA GLY A 1065 11.33 -6.16 0.57
C GLY A 1065 11.75 -7.06 -0.59
N LEU A 1066 11.52 -8.37 -0.49
CA LEU A 1066 11.80 -9.34 -1.56
C LEU A 1066 10.86 -9.15 -2.76
N MET A 1067 9.55 -8.99 -2.51
CA MET A 1067 8.55 -8.75 -3.57
C MET A 1067 8.79 -7.43 -4.30
N ARG A 1068 9.37 -6.45 -3.61
CA ARG A 1068 9.70 -5.13 -4.18
C ARG A 1068 11.13 -5.02 -4.67
N GLU A 1069 11.93 -6.09 -4.67
CA GLU A 1069 13.33 -6.05 -5.14
C GLU A 1069 14.18 -4.98 -4.43
N ASP A 1070 13.89 -4.68 -3.14
CA ASP A 1070 14.65 -3.70 -2.36
C ASP A 1070 15.93 -4.34 -1.81
N MET A 1071 17.03 -4.15 -2.54
CA MET A 1071 18.31 -4.83 -2.28
C MET A 1071 18.82 -4.61 -0.85
N TYR A 1072 18.84 -3.36 -0.40
CA TYR A 1072 19.39 -3.01 0.91
C TYR A 1072 18.49 -3.50 2.05
N LEU A 1073 17.18 -3.41 1.90
CA LEU A 1073 16.25 -3.89 2.91
C LEU A 1073 16.32 -5.42 3.03
N ALA A 1074 16.11 -6.15 1.94
CA ALA A 1074 16.08 -7.61 1.95
C ALA A 1074 17.46 -8.20 2.31
N GLY A 1075 18.54 -7.67 1.72
CA GLY A 1075 19.90 -8.16 1.95
C GLY A 1075 20.36 -7.97 3.40
N SER A 1076 20.15 -6.78 3.96
CA SER A 1076 20.49 -6.49 5.36
C SER A 1076 19.68 -7.35 6.33
N MET A 1077 18.39 -7.57 6.05
CA MET A 1077 17.55 -8.44 6.88
C MET A 1077 18.01 -9.90 6.82
N LEU A 1078 18.26 -10.46 5.63
CA LEU A 1078 18.79 -11.82 5.48
C LEU A 1078 20.14 -12.01 6.19
N LEU A 1079 21.01 -10.99 6.18
CA LEU A 1079 22.27 -11.06 6.89
C LEU A 1079 22.09 -11.00 8.42
N ILE A 1080 21.17 -10.17 8.93
CA ILE A 1080 20.81 -10.18 10.35
C ILE A 1080 20.26 -11.55 10.78
N LEU A 1081 19.43 -12.18 9.95
CA LEU A 1081 18.91 -13.52 10.22
C LEU A 1081 20.02 -14.57 10.26
N SER A 1082 20.96 -14.46 9.33
CA SER A 1082 22.14 -15.32 9.29
C SER A 1082 23.04 -15.12 10.50
N LEU A 1083 23.24 -13.87 10.92
CA LEU A 1083 23.97 -13.52 12.14
C LEU A 1083 23.29 -14.11 13.38
N LEU A 1084 21.97 -13.98 13.50
CA LEU A 1084 21.20 -14.58 14.60
C LEU A 1084 21.29 -16.11 14.61
N SER A 1085 21.30 -16.75 13.44
CA SER A 1085 21.50 -18.20 13.29
C SER A 1085 22.86 -18.65 13.82
N VAL A 1086 23.91 -17.93 13.42
CA VAL A 1086 25.29 -18.22 13.83
C VAL A 1086 25.50 -17.95 15.32
N VAL A 1087 24.96 -16.85 15.84
CA VAL A 1087 24.97 -16.53 17.28
C VAL A 1087 24.16 -17.56 18.08
N GLY A 1088 22.99 -17.96 17.61
CA GLY A 1088 22.18 -19.00 18.23
C GLY A 1088 22.91 -20.34 18.28
N THR A 1089 23.64 -20.67 17.23
CA THR A 1089 24.47 -21.89 17.17
C THR A 1089 25.63 -21.81 18.17
N LEU A 1090 26.28 -20.64 18.29
CA LEU A 1090 27.32 -20.41 19.30
C LEU A 1090 26.75 -20.55 20.73
N ILE A 1091 25.59 -19.97 21.01
CA ILE A 1091 24.90 -20.10 22.32
C ILE A 1091 24.60 -21.57 22.61
N SER A 1092 24.08 -22.30 21.60
CA SER A 1092 23.86 -23.75 21.66
C SER A 1092 25.15 -24.49 22.04
N ASP A 1093 26.24 -24.24 21.33
CA ASP A 1093 27.55 -24.89 21.58
C ASP A 1093 28.07 -24.60 23.00
N LEU A 1094 27.93 -23.36 23.47
CA LEU A 1094 28.33 -22.96 24.83
C LEU A 1094 27.47 -23.62 25.91
N LEU A 1095 26.15 -23.66 25.71
CA LEU A 1095 25.23 -24.33 26.63
C LEU A 1095 25.46 -25.85 26.67
N LEU A 1096 25.75 -26.47 25.52
CA LEU A 1096 26.14 -27.89 25.46
C LEU A 1096 27.42 -28.14 26.26
N LEU A 1097 28.41 -27.26 26.19
CA LEU A 1097 29.66 -27.36 26.96
C LEU A 1097 29.45 -27.18 28.48
N VAL A 1098 28.37 -26.53 28.91
CA VAL A 1098 27.96 -26.45 30.33
C VAL A 1098 27.14 -27.67 30.74
N LEU A 1099 26.27 -28.14 29.85
CA LEU A 1099 25.32 -29.20 30.12
C LEU A 1099 25.98 -30.60 30.12
N ASP A 1100 26.86 -30.89 29.15
CA ASP A 1100 27.62 -32.12 29.03
C ASP A 1100 29.16 -31.89 29.16
N PRO A 1101 29.76 -32.23 30.31
CA PRO A 1101 31.20 -32.10 30.51
C PRO A 1101 32.04 -33.08 29.66
N ARG A 1102 31.45 -34.10 29.00
CA ARG A 1102 32.18 -35.04 28.13
C ARG A 1102 32.71 -34.39 26.85
N ILE A 1103 32.00 -33.37 26.37
CA ILE A 1103 32.42 -32.56 25.22
C ILE A 1103 33.78 -31.89 25.49
N ARG A 1104 34.12 -31.63 26.76
CA ARG A 1104 35.44 -31.12 27.18
C ARG A 1104 36.54 -32.19 27.19
N MET A 1105 36.19 -33.47 27.30
CA MET A 1105 37.13 -34.59 27.48
C MET A 1105 37.45 -35.36 26.20
N GLU A 1106 36.56 -35.36 25.20
CA GLU A 1106 36.78 -36.03 23.91
C GLU A 1106 37.96 -35.44 23.11
N GLU A 1107 38.19 -34.12 23.17
CA GLU A 1107 39.35 -33.49 22.53
C GLU A 1107 40.64 -33.53 23.39
N ALA A 1108 40.52 -33.75 24.71
CA ALA A 1108 41.70 -33.95 25.57
C ALA A 1108 42.37 -35.31 25.30
N GLY A 1109 41.63 -36.28 24.76
CA GLY A 1109 42.14 -37.58 24.31
C GLY A 1109 42.62 -37.62 22.85
N SER A 1110 42.42 -36.55 22.08
CA SER A 1110 42.94 -36.41 20.70
C SER A 1110 44.20 -35.52 20.63
N ARG A 1111 44.85 -35.26 21.77
CA ARG A 1111 46.13 -34.56 21.87
C ARG A 1111 47.25 -35.51 22.27
#